data_AF-A0A2S9VF94-F1
#
_entry.id   AF-A0A2S9VF94-F1
#
_cell.length_a   1.000
_cell.length_b   1.000
_cell.length_c   1.000
_cell.angle_alpha   90.00
_cell.angle_beta   90.00
_cell.angle_gamma   90.00
#
_symmetry.space_group_name_H-M   'P 1'
#
loop_
_entity.id
_entity.type
_entity.pdbx_description
1 polymer ?
#
loop_
_entity_poly.entity_id
_entity_poly.type
_entity_poly.pdbx_seq_one_letter_code
_entity_poly.pdbx_strand_id
1 'polypeptide(L)'
;MFNYTKHLAVAGASMILAACGGGGGSDSGGSGTSQPPAPTPTQIIANAKDYSATQLNNAGRSLANSYYTGQTTDAALTPEFIQRVVLDMFGEIDQTPVNIPSIADEDFTSEVGSDGNVNATFMCNNGGTVTYDGKVDNDFLGNLTLRYNNCENEYNWVISGSVAVTVSALSDQEIAYTVNFGGLNWNFAGQSVAIYGTQTHRETETNTSYLVETTQYLTFDMGEVSMRMDSQSDISYSFNTGEISFDLSGDLFFSDAGKVNLVFASNDGLPPNSYDGLLTLVADSTVTVQAQDSDLLINKDADNDGTMDTGTYLASWYALMFDDLSGTELVSLDILSRPPQVYGVDWYFYEVLATTPVEVSPGYYYDPDTPEDELEITYNWYINGVLVEDQHSTVLPAGLVVHNDILEVAMVVSDGANRIQGSLTSFEVGDSPAQVELQNVPETVRAGSQVQFSALIVDPDVRDSSSNASLVAGPANASIDEDGLITWDVPDNFLFPQHRYEFTFGWPDSSNTDTHSVSIEATSDNTNMLVRSGIEVPYSNDSLWVADFDGDGNNELLTTDSSRGISIIKVNANSYEQSWMYGGEIGVAGAIKNVMAGDINDDGKADIVVATAHGVSTITDLNGSASPVYSNNNRYVIAARLADIDGDSIPELFILSGDDDYSDAGRQLDILSFASPATPLFTFDLDGADDFAVANVDNDGAMELIVNTGLVYDLNSGENQWYNGSGFGSEHVAAGDINGDGVAEIFGASRWGAVTVYDARDRSQLAAIDDLNICDLISYDIDQDNRDELLTADCQWGNISAYSLNGGSLVNDWSIDMLAHSAVSLTAGDADNDGALELFWSSGTTSTGEDVLASADVANGIPTTNELRTAVELDYFTAAGWADLLPGDERAVFFVPSSQSGYEGGRILTMDTNGVTAVGGELSSNWDNSTSAVTADFNNDGAGDIFVPTTETYDGAISVIQLHDGTVQWSNAGDYDSDIGVIRAIDMNNDGYDDLVYEDSNQIKAVDIQNQLLLASYTFNNYISDFTAYHDGTQNVAIVSYGERLSLLTRTSSSFAEQSFIDQRCDRLELINYDTDSAPELLCVSDLRQLSYQDETSIIVFELNDNTLSEVQRTTAGAVLDVVVDVSTENEQGWFLAVQEEGETYNASDVNRVAKFDHNGFKIWSGTQLVGQPTPQSMRTRMGDNGLEMLLGTSAAMYWLR
;
A
#
# COMPACT_ATOMS: atom_id res chain seq x y z
N MET A 1 32.37 -39.54 -10.59
CA MET A 1 31.12 -38.89 -11.05
C MET A 1 30.78 -39.28 -12.50
N PHE A 2 31.33 -40.37 -13.03
CA PHE A 2 30.83 -41.07 -14.21
C PHE A 2 30.51 -42.50 -13.80
N ASN A 3 29.26 -42.73 -13.40
CA ASN A 3 28.74 -44.03 -12.97
C ASN A 3 27.59 -44.51 -13.88
N TYR A 4 27.49 -43.94 -15.09
CA TYR A 4 26.35 -44.14 -16.00
C TYR A 4 26.72 -44.73 -17.37
N THR A 5 27.85 -45.43 -17.47
CA THR A 5 27.95 -46.58 -18.38
C THR A 5 27.96 -47.83 -17.53
N LYS A 6 26.86 -48.58 -17.62
CA LYS A 6 26.64 -49.96 -17.16
C LYS A 6 27.96 -50.70 -16.85
N HIS A 7 28.43 -50.42 -15.65
CA HIS A 7 29.52 -50.90 -14.80
C HIS A 7 30.86 -51.36 -15.41
N LEU A 8 31.95 -50.68 -15.00
CA LEU A 8 33.18 -51.34 -14.57
C LEU A 8 33.94 -50.47 -13.54
N ALA A 9 34.19 -51.05 -12.36
CA ALA A 9 35.21 -50.60 -11.42
C ALA A 9 36.28 -51.69 -11.33
N VAL A 10 37.52 -51.38 -11.69
CA VAL A 10 38.71 -52.16 -11.29
C VAL A 10 39.60 -51.25 -10.47
N ALA A 11 39.76 -51.60 -9.20
CA ALA A 11 40.55 -50.86 -8.22
C ALA A 11 42.07 -51.04 -8.45
N GLY A 12 42.82 -49.95 -8.30
CA GLY A 12 44.28 -50.01 -8.13
C GLY A 12 44.89 -48.61 -7.97
N ALA A 13 45.36 -48.26 -6.77
CA ALA A 13 46.08 -47.00 -6.52
C ALA A 13 47.49 -47.21 -5.91
N SER A 14 48.44 -46.42 -6.42
CA SER A 14 49.67 -45.84 -5.82
C SER A 14 51.06 -46.53 -5.84
N MET A 15 51.97 -45.87 -6.61
CA MET A 15 53.37 -45.44 -6.34
C MET A 15 54.64 -46.30 -6.65
N ILE A 16 55.36 -45.84 -7.70
CA ILE A 16 56.81 -45.56 -7.94
C ILE A 16 57.94 -46.59 -7.58
N LEU A 17 58.69 -47.07 -8.60
CA LEU A 17 60.15 -46.86 -8.90
C LEU A 17 60.82 -48.04 -9.65
N ALA A 18 61.27 -47.76 -10.88
CA ALA A 18 62.52 -48.18 -11.56
C ALA A 18 63.01 -49.65 -11.51
N ALA A 19 63.13 -50.28 -12.69
CA ALA A 19 64.37 -50.34 -13.48
C ALA A 19 64.51 -51.62 -14.35
N CYS A 20 64.78 -51.38 -15.64
CA CYS A 20 65.70 -52.06 -16.55
C CYS A 20 65.69 -53.59 -16.76
N GLY A 21 65.56 -53.94 -18.06
CA GLY A 21 66.27 -55.06 -18.72
C GLY A 21 65.37 -56.28 -18.92
N GLY A 22 65.10 -56.78 -20.12
CA GLY A 22 65.88 -56.76 -21.34
C GLY A 22 66.12 -58.20 -21.79
N GLY A 23 65.66 -58.55 -22.98
CA GLY A 23 66.23 -59.64 -23.79
C GLY A 23 65.47 -60.98 -23.78
N GLY A 24 64.67 -61.20 -24.82
CA GLY A 24 65.13 -61.91 -26.01
C GLY A 24 65.11 -63.46 -26.02
N GLY A 25 64.58 -64.00 -27.12
CA GLY A 25 64.96 -65.29 -27.69
C GLY A 25 64.00 -66.43 -27.33
N SER A 26 63.11 -66.85 -28.23
CA SER A 26 63.32 -67.65 -29.45
C SER A 26 63.02 -69.13 -29.22
N ASP A 27 62.12 -69.62 -30.07
CA ASP A 27 62.13 -70.94 -30.70
C ASP A 27 62.11 -72.19 -29.81
N SER A 28 61.02 -72.95 -29.93
CA SER A 28 60.94 -74.07 -30.89
C SER A 28 60.12 -75.23 -30.34
N GLY A 29 59.51 -75.96 -31.27
CA GLY A 29 59.47 -77.41 -31.14
C GLY A 29 58.08 -77.99 -31.07
N GLY A 30 57.64 -78.54 -32.21
CA GLY A 30 56.50 -79.44 -32.33
C GLY A 30 56.57 -80.65 -31.38
N SER A 31 55.53 -81.44 -31.29
CA SER A 31 54.78 -82.06 -32.38
C SER A 31 53.52 -82.74 -31.83
N GLY A 32 52.58 -83.04 -32.73
CA GLY A 32 51.19 -83.47 -32.45
C GLY A 32 51.02 -84.74 -31.60
N THR A 33 49.80 -85.15 -31.25
CA THR A 33 48.62 -85.25 -32.13
C THR A 33 47.29 -85.38 -31.37
N SER A 34 46.20 -85.16 -32.14
CA SER A 34 44.77 -85.45 -31.93
C SER A 34 43.93 -84.41 -31.16
N GLN A 35 43.17 -83.58 -31.92
CA GLN A 35 42.19 -82.63 -31.38
C GLN A 35 40.73 -83.18 -31.40
N PRO A 36 39.94 -82.94 -30.33
CA PRO A 36 38.52 -83.30 -30.19
C PRO A 36 37.56 -82.46 -31.08
N PRO A 37 36.26 -82.83 -31.21
CA PRO A 37 35.27 -82.11 -32.03
C PRO A 37 35.18 -80.62 -31.71
N ALA A 38 34.87 -79.81 -32.73
CA ALA A 38 34.86 -78.36 -32.63
C ALA A 38 33.84 -77.88 -31.57
N PRO A 39 34.27 -77.04 -30.62
CA PRO A 39 33.46 -76.57 -29.49
C PRO A 39 32.32 -75.65 -29.95
N THR A 40 31.17 -75.68 -29.27
CA THR A 40 30.05 -74.74 -29.51
C THR A 40 30.40 -73.33 -29.01
N PRO A 41 29.74 -72.26 -29.49
CA PRO A 41 29.97 -70.90 -29.00
C PRO A 41 29.90 -70.76 -27.47
N THR A 42 28.92 -71.40 -26.81
CA THR A 42 28.83 -71.43 -25.33
C THR A 42 30.00 -72.16 -24.68
N GLN A 43 30.49 -73.26 -25.28
CA GLN A 43 31.68 -73.97 -24.79
C GLN A 43 32.97 -73.17 -24.98
N ILE A 44 33.05 -72.33 -26.02
CA ILE A 44 34.14 -71.40 -26.26
C ILE A 44 34.16 -70.31 -25.17
N ILE A 45 33.03 -69.66 -24.91
CA ILE A 45 32.91 -68.65 -23.84
C ILE A 45 33.19 -69.27 -22.46
N ALA A 46 32.67 -70.47 -22.20
CA ALA A 46 32.89 -71.15 -20.93
C ALA A 46 34.34 -71.64 -20.73
N ASN A 47 35.26 -71.53 -21.69
CA ASN A 47 36.66 -71.95 -21.54
C ASN A 47 37.62 -70.98 -22.26
N ALA A 48 37.50 -69.69 -21.94
CA ALA A 48 38.16 -68.59 -22.65
C ALA A 48 39.69 -68.74 -22.81
N LYS A 49 40.38 -69.35 -21.83
CA LYS A 49 41.84 -69.56 -21.86
C LYS A 49 42.36 -70.38 -23.05
N ASP A 50 41.50 -71.22 -23.65
CA ASP A 50 41.87 -72.11 -24.75
C ASP A 50 41.61 -71.50 -26.14
N TYR A 51 41.08 -70.28 -26.20
CA TYR A 51 40.68 -69.61 -27.45
C TYR A 51 41.28 -68.22 -27.56
N SER A 52 41.48 -67.75 -28.79
CA SER A 52 41.90 -66.37 -29.07
C SER A 52 40.77 -65.37 -28.88
N ALA A 53 41.11 -64.10 -28.65
CA ALA A 53 40.15 -62.98 -28.56
C ALA A 53 39.16 -62.96 -29.73
N THR A 54 39.64 -63.17 -30.97
CA THR A 54 38.81 -63.21 -32.17
C THR A 54 37.82 -64.38 -32.17
N GLN A 55 38.22 -65.54 -31.65
CA GLN A 55 37.32 -66.70 -31.54
C GLN A 55 36.24 -66.47 -30.48
N LEU A 56 36.57 -65.79 -29.37
CA LEU A 56 35.60 -65.41 -28.33
C LEU A 56 34.60 -64.37 -28.85
N ASN A 57 35.06 -63.33 -29.56
CA ASN A 57 34.19 -62.32 -30.17
C ASN A 57 33.23 -62.94 -31.21
N ASN A 58 33.74 -63.81 -32.09
CA ASN A 58 32.90 -64.56 -33.04
C ASN A 58 31.88 -65.47 -32.34
N ALA A 59 32.25 -66.07 -31.20
CA ALA A 59 31.33 -66.89 -30.40
C ALA A 59 30.23 -66.03 -29.78
N GLY A 60 30.56 -64.88 -29.20
CA GLY A 60 29.59 -63.90 -28.68
C GLY A 60 28.60 -63.44 -29.76
N ARG A 61 29.10 -62.95 -30.91
CA ARG A 61 28.25 -62.52 -32.03
C ARG A 61 27.36 -63.63 -32.59
N SER A 62 27.86 -64.87 -32.63
CA SER A 62 27.08 -66.02 -33.05
C SER A 62 25.93 -66.33 -32.08
N LEU A 63 26.16 -66.17 -30.76
CA LEU A 63 25.13 -66.31 -29.75
C LEU A 63 24.08 -65.21 -29.84
N ALA A 64 24.47 -63.92 -29.93
CA ALA A 64 23.51 -62.83 -30.13
C ALA A 64 22.56 -63.11 -31.31
N ASN A 65 23.12 -63.51 -32.47
CA ASN A 65 22.32 -63.90 -33.63
C ASN A 65 21.43 -65.13 -33.41
N SER A 66 21.85 -66.10 -32.61
CA SER A 66 21.08 -67.33 -32.37
C SER A 66 19.89 -67.10 -31.43
N TYR A 67 19.99 -66.11 -30.55
CA TYR A 67 18.96 -65.80 -29.55
C TYR A 67 18.05 -64.64 -29.97
N TYR A 68 18.29 -64.02 -31.14
CA TYR A 68 17.35 -63.10 -31.75
C TYR A 68 16.53 -63.82 -32.82
N THR A 69 15.19 -63.88 -32.65
CA THR A 69 14.28 -64.56 -33.60
C THR A 69 13.19 -63.65 -34.17
N GLY A 70 13.43 -62.33 -34.10
CA GLY A 70 12.46 -61.28 -34.38
C GLY A 70 12.42 -60.72 -35.80
N GLN A 71 11.53 -59.75 -36.01
CA GLN A 71 11.42 -58.98 -37.26
C GLN A 71 12.69 -58.15 -37.52
N THR A 72 13.02 -57.92 -38.79
CA THR A 72 14.16 -57.06 -39.20
C THR A 72 13.74 -55.96 -40.18
N THR A 73 12.43 -55.80 -40.42
CA THR A 73 11.83 -54.69 -41.16
C THR A 73 11.69 -53.48 -40.26
N ASP A 74 11.65 -52.28 -40.84
CA ASP A 74 11.49 -51.04 -40.08
C ASP A 74 10.20 -51.04 -39.24
N ALA A 75 10.31 -50.56 -38.00
CA ALA A 75 9.21 -50.46 -37.04
C ALA A 75 8.34 -49.24 -37.30
N ALA A 76 7.10 -49.27 -36.80
CA ALA A 76 6.23 -48.09 -36.81
C ALA A 76 6.51 -47.19 -35.58
N LEU A 77 6.88 -45.93 -35.80
CA LEU A 77 7.13 -44.97 -34.71
C LEU A 77 5.82 -44.37 -34.17
N THR A 78 5.10 -45.13 -33.34
CA THR A 78 3.97 -44.64 -32.52
C THR A 78 4.48 -43.99 -31.22
N PRO A 79 3.73 -43.08 -30.57
CA PRO A 79 4.13 -42.47 -29.30
C PRO A 79 4.57 -43.50 -28.24
N GLU A 80 3.81 -44.60 -28.10
CA GLU A 80 4.12 -45.66 -27.14
C GLU A 80 5.41 -46.42 -27.50
N PHE A 81 5.67 -46.62 -28.80
CA PHE A 81 6.89 -47.27 -29.24
C PHE A 81 8.11 -46.37 -29.08
N ILE A 82 7.97 -45.06 -29.33
CA ILE A 82 9.02 -44.06 -29.07
C ILE A 82 9.35 -44.03 -27.58
N GLN A 83 8.34 -43.93 -26.70
CA GLN A 83 8.50 -44.00 -25.25
C GLN A 83 9.23 -45.27 -24.83
N ARG A 84 8.87 -46.44 -25.39
CA ARG A 84 9.56 -47.71 -25.11
C ARG A 84 11.02 -47.69 -25.56
N VAL A 85 11.33 -47.20 -26.76
CA VAL A 85 12.72 -47.12 -27.25
C VAL A 85 13.57 -46.23 -26.34
N VAL A 86 13.03 -45.09 -25.92
CA VAL A 86 13.69 -44.16 -24.99
C VAL A 86 13.91 -44.82 -23.62
N LEU A 87 12.89 -45.49 -23.06
CA LEU A 87 12.99 -46.18 -21.77
C LEU A 87 13.97 -47.36 -21.81
N ASP A 88 13.95 -48.18 -22.87
CA ASP A 88 14.85 -49.34 -23.01
C ASP A 88 16.32 -48.92 -23.18
N MET A 89 16.56 -47.74 -23.77
CA MET A 89 17.92 -47.26 -23.99
C MET A 89 18.48 -46.43 -22.84
N PHE A 90 17.66 -45.56 -22.25
CA PHE A 90 18.10 -44.55 -21.28
C PHE A 90 17.50 -44.72 -19.89
N GLY A 91 16.57 -45.66 -19.69
CA GLY A 91 15.99 -45.94 -18.37
C GLY A 91 17.02 -46.43 -17.36
N GLU A 92 16.83 -46.04 -16.10
CA GLU A 92 17.71 -46.41 -15.00
C GLU A 92 17.52 -47.87 -14.55
N ILE A 93 18.38 -48.33 -13.64
CA ILE A 93 18.26 -49.65 -13.02
C ILE A 93 16.91 -49.73 -12.28
N ASP A 94 16.18 -50.83 -12.45
CA ASP A 94 14.78 -51.04 -12.01
C ASP A 94 13.66 -50.41 -12.88
N GLN A 95 13.98 -49.58 -13.89
CA GLN A 95 12.98 -49.01 -14.82
C GLN A 95 12.83 -49.80 -16.13
N THR A 96 13.93 -50.40 -16.63
CA THR A 96 13.92 -51.25 -17.85
C THR A 96 14.62 -52.60 -17.63
N PRO A 97 14.12 -53.69 -18.26
CA PRO A 97 14.82 -54.98 -18.30
C PRO A 97 16.11 -54.96 -19.15
N VAL A 98 16.33 -53.93 -19.98
CA VAL A 98 17.46 -53.82 -20.90
C VAL A 98 18.66 -53.14 -20.23
N ASN A 99 19.22 -53.82 -19.23
CA ASN A 99 20.30 -53.30 -18.38
C ASN A 99 21.41 -54.36 -18.26
N ILE A 100 22.68 -53.95 -18.30
CA ILE A 100 23.84 -54.87 -18.27
C ILE A 100 24.35 -54.90 -16.82
N PRO A 101 24.29 -56.05 -16.12
CA PRO A 101 24.78 -56.15 -14.74
C PRO A 101 26.28 -55.88 -14.64
N SER A 102 26.75 -55.35 -13.50
CA SER A 102 28.18 -55.33 -13.20
C SER A 102 28.78 -56.73 -13.26
N ILE A 103 29.96 -56.80 -13.85
CA ILE A 103 30.76 -58.02 -13.94
C ILE A 103 32.22 -57.69 -13.65
N ALA A 104 32.96 -58.71 -13.22
CA ALA A 104 34.39 -58.62 -12.98
C ALA A 104 34.81 -57.73 -11.79
N ASP A 105 33.93 -57.56 -10.79
CA ASP A 105 34.15 -56.69 -9.61
C ASP A 105 35.24 -57.21 -8.65
N GLU A 106 35.65 -58.47 -8.78
CA GLU A 106 36.52 -59.13 -7.80
C GLU A 106 37.99 -59.01 -8.18
N ASP A 107 38.82 -58.52 -7.26
CA ASP A 107 40.27 -58.44 -7.45
C ASP A 107 40.91 -59.84 -7.43
N PHE A 108 41.20 -60.36 -8.63
CA PHE A 108 41.85 -61.66 -8.81
C PHE A 108 43.37 -61.60 -8.84
N THR A 109 43.99 -60.41 -8.71
CA THR A 109 45.43 -60.23 -8.98
C THR A 109 46.33 -61.07 -8.08
N SER A 110 45.92 -61.30 -6.82
CA SER A 110 46.63 -62.18 -5.88
C SER A 110 46.51 -63.68 -6.20
N GLU A 111 45.55 -64.06 -7.04
CA GLU A 111 45.23 -65.44 -7.39
C GLU A 111 45.86 -65.89 -8.72
N VAL A 112 46.66 -65.02 -9.35
CA VAL A 112 47.41 -65.34 -10.57
C VAL A 112 48.59 -66.24 -10.21
N GLY A 113 48.54 -67.49 -10.70
CA GLY A 113 49.64 -68.44 -10.54
C GLY A 113 50.92 -67.97 -11.26
N SER A 114 52.08 -68.50 -10.86
CA SER A 114 53.37 -68.16 -11.48
C SER A 114 53.48 -68.49 -12.98
N ASP A 115 52.55 -69.28 -13.52
CA ASP A 115 52.43 -69.63 -14.94
C ASP A 115 51.35 -68.81 -15.69
N GLY A 116 50.78 -67.81 -15.02
CA GLY A 116 49.72 -66.93 -15.52
C GLY A 116 48.31 -67.51 -15.40
N ASN A 117 48.13 -68.74 -14.90
CA ASN A 117 46.81 -69.35 -14.78
C ASN A 117 46.04 -68.76 -13.59
N VAL A 118 44.75 -68.49 -13.80
CA VAL A 118 43.79 -68.06 -12.77
C VAL A 118 42.74 -69.15 -12.63
N ASN A 119 42.54 -69.65 -11.41
CA ASN A 119 41.42 -70.52 -11.05
C ASN A 119 41.04 -70.25 -9.59
N ALA A 120 40.17 -69.27 -9.40
CA ALA A 120 39.76 -68.79 -8.10
C ALA A 120 38.24 -68.63 -8.04
N THR A 121 37.66 -68.82 -6.86
CA THR A 121 36.24 -68.58 -6.61
C THR A 121 36.10 -67.53 -5.53
N PHE A 122 35.36 -66.47 -5.85
CA PHE A 122 35.10 -65.35 -4.97
C PHE A 122 33.64 -65.39 -4.53
N MET A 123 33.38 -64.84 -3.35
CA MET A 123 32.03 -64.57 -2.86
C MET A 123 31.61 -63.23 -3.45
N CYS A 124 30.43 -63.17 -4.05
CA CYS A 124 29.91 -61.87 -4.51
C CYS A 124 29.47 -61.02 -3.32
N ASN A 125 29.44 -59.70 -3.51
CA ASN A 125 29.20 -58.70 -2.45
C ASN A 125 28.00 -59.01 -1.53
N ASN A 126 26.85 -59.42 -2.09
CA ASN A 126 25.62 -59.63 -1.31
C ASN A 126 25.19 -61.10 -1.15
N GLY A 127 25.74 -62.02 -1.96
CA GLY A 127 25.40 -63.44 -1.90
C GLY A 127 25.84 -64.23 -3.14
N GLY A 128 25.95 -65.56 -3.03
CA GLY A 128 26.39 -66.42 -4.15
C GLY A 128 27.90 -66.38 -4.42
N THR A 129 28.31 -66.88 -5.59
CA THR A 129 29.75 -67.02 -5.94
C THR A 129 30.02 -66.76 -7.41
N VAL A 130 31.22 -66.28 -7.71
CA VAL A 130 31.77 -66.18 -9.07
C VAL A 130 33.11 -66.91 -9.16
N THR A 131 33.27 -67.78 -10.15
CA THR A 131 34.53 -68.50 -10.42
C THR A 131 35.24 -67.90 -11.62
N TYR A 132 36.47 -67.44 -11.43
CA TYR A 132 37.38 -66.95 -12.46
C TYR A 132 38.28 -68.10 -12.90
N ASP A 133 38.19 -68.49 -14.17
CA ASP A 133 39.05 -69.51 -14.78
C ASP A 133 39.65 -68.96 -16.07
N GLY A 134 40.97 -68.79 -16.12
CA GLY A 134 41.60 -68.10 -17.24
C GLY A 134 43.11 -68.16 -17.26
N LYS A 135 43.70 -67.41 -18.19
CA LYS A 135 45.15 -67.22 -18.27
C LYS A 135 45.48 -65.79 -18.68
N VAL A 136 46.36 -65.17 -17.90
CA VAL A 136 46.88 -63.81 -18.12
C VAL A 136 48.41 -63.82 -18.18
N ASP A 137 49.00 -62.80 -18.78
CA ASP A 137 50.44 -62.55 -18.72
C ASP A 137 50.83 -61.70 -17.49
N ASN A 138 52.11 -61.28 -17.42
CA ASN A 138 52.62 -60.48 -16.29
C ASN A 138 52.02 -59.07 -16.21
N ASP A 139 51.43 -58.59 -17.29
CA ASP A 139 50.75 -57.29 -17.38
C ASP A 139 49.22 -57.47 -17.24
N PHE A 140 48.79 -58.67 -16.79
CA PHE A 140 47.40 -59.08 -16.61
C PHE A 140 46.57 -59.12 -17.92
N LEU A 141 47.23 -59.14 -19.08
CA LEU A 141 46.57 -59.26 -20.38
C LEU A 141 46.27 -60.73 -20.69
N GLY A 142 45.05 -61.01 -21.15
CA GLY A 142 44.65 -62.39 -21.44
C GLY A 142 43.15 -62.63 -21.38
N ASN A 143 42.78 -63.92 -21.32
CA ASN A 143 41.40 -64.37 -21.43
C ASN A 143 40.96 -65.08 -20.14
N LEU A 144 39.86 -64.59 -19.56
CA LEU A 144 39.25 -65.09 -18.34
C LEU A 144 37.81 -65.53 -18.63
N THR A 145 37.39 -66.66 -18.07
CA THR A 145 35.97 -67.03 -17.97
C THR A 145 35.50 -66.76 -16.55
N LEU A 146 34.43 -65.98 -16.42
CA LEU A 146 33.77 -65.74 -15.14
C LEU A 146 32.46 -66.53 -15.14
N ARG A 147 32.30 -67.43 -14.18
CA ARG A 147 31.09 -68.26 -14.01
C ARG A 147 30.35 -67.83 -12.76
N TYR A 148 29.23 -67.16 -12.95
CA TYR A 148 28.36 -66.68 -11.89
C TYR A 148 27.35 -67.74 -11.48
N ASN A 149 27.20 -67.95 -10.18
CA ASN A 149 26.25 -68.89 -9.59
C ASN A 149 25.46 -68.20 -8.48
N ASN A 150 24.24 -67.78 -8.80
CA ASN A 150 23.34 -66.99 -7.94
C ASN A 150 24.04 -65.81 -7.27
N CYS A 151 24.90 -65.13 -8.03
CA CYS A 151 25.72 -64.02 -7.55
C CYS A 151 24.82 -62.79 -7.40
N GLU A 152 24.73 -62.23 -6.21
CA GLU A 152 23.96 -61.02 -5.94
C GLU A 152 24.87 -59.79 -6.04
N ASN A 153 24.58 -58.91 -7.00
CA ASN A 153 25.33 -57.67 -7.20
C ASN A 153 24.86 -56.55 -6.25
N GLU A 154 25.45 -55.36 -6.36
CA GLU A 154 25.14 -54.19 -5.53
C GLU A 154 23.72 -53.63 -5.69
N TYR A 155 22.99 -54.04 -6.74
CA TYR A 155 21.59 -53.68 -7.02
C TYR A 155 20.59 -54.77 -6.65
N ASN A 156 21.01 -55.75 -5.83
CA ASN A 156 20.23 -56.92 -5.42
C ASN A 156 19.78 -57.83 -6.58
N TRP A 157 20.42 -57.73 -7.75
CA TRP A 157 20.15 -58.63 -8.87
C TRP A 157 20.90 -59.94 -8.66
N VAL A 158 20.16 -61.05 -8.70
CA VAL A 158 20.73 -62.39 -8.62
C VAL A 158 21.08 -62.87 -10.03
N ILE A 159 22.36 -62.79 -10.39
CA ILE A 159 22.89 -63.15 -11.71
C ILE A 159 23.47 -64.58 -11.73
N SER A 160 23.22 -65.31 -12.81
CA SER A 160 23.81 -66.63 -13.07
C SER A 160 24.22 -66.76 -14.54
N GLY A 161 25.27 -67.51 -14.82
CA GLY A 161 25.70 -67.76 -16.20
C GLY A 161 27.21 -67.66 -16.38
N SER A 162 27.67 -67.47 -17.61
CA SER A 162 29.10 -67.38 -17.90
C SER A 162 29.38 -66.26 -18.88
N VAL A 163 30.44 -65.52 -18.61
CA VAL A 163 31.00 -64.49 -19.49
C VAL A 163 32.48 -64.76 -19.72
N ALA A 164 32.99 -64.40 -20.89
CA ALA A 164 34.42 -64.42 -21.18
C ALA A 164 34.92 -62.98 -21.32
N VAL A 165 35.90 -62.61 -20.50
CA VAL A 165 36.55 -61.30 -20.52
C VAL A 165 37.93 -61.45 -21.14
N THR A 166 38.20 -60.67 -22.18
CA THR A 166 39.51 -60.53 -22.80
C THR A 166 40.06 -59.16 -22.46
N VAL A 167 41.16 -59.08 -21.70
CA VAL A 167 41.87 -57.83 -21.43
C VAL A 167 42.99 -57.69 -22.46
N SER A 168 42.95 -56.61 -23.24
CA SER A 168 43.85 -56.34 -24.37
C SER A 168 44.80 -55.17 -24.16
N ALA A 169 44.46 -54.23 -23.27
CA ALA A 169 45.34 -53.19 -22.78
C ALA A 169 44.98 -52.87 -21.31
N LEU A 170 46.00 -52.66 -20.47
CA LEU A 170 45.85 -52.24 -19.09
C LEU A 170 47.05 -51.36 -18.72
N SER A 171 46.86 -50.04 -18.77
CA SER A 171 47.89 -49.03 -18.47
C SER A 171 47.25 -47.72 -18.02
N ASP A 172 48.05 -46.80 -17.47
CA ASP A 172 47.60 -45.47 -17.06
C ASP A 172 47.01 -44.62 -18.21
N GLN A 173 47.30 -44.95 -19.47
CA GLN A 173 46.82 -44.17 -20.64
C GLN A 173 45.75 -44.89 -21.45
N GLU A 174 45.64 -46.21 -21.32
CA GLU A 174 44.71 -47.02 -22.11
C GLU A 174 44.31 -48.28 -21.35
N ILE A 175 43.00 -48.50 -21.25
CA ILE A 175 42.37 -49.73 -20.77
C ILE A 175 41.46 -50.23 -21.89
N ALA A 176 41.66 -51.46 -22.35
CA ALA A 176 40.83 -52.03 -23.42
C ALA A 176 40.50 -53.48 -23.14
N TYR A 177 39.20 -53.81 -23.11
CA TYR A 177 38.71 -55.15 -22.85
C TYR A 177 37.46 -55.49 -23.66
N THR A 178 37.26 -56.78 -23.91
CA THR A 178 36.08 -57.32 -24.59
C THR A 178 35.38 -58.32 -23.68
N VAL A 179 34.09 -58.12 -23.46
CA VAL A 179 33.21 -59.03 -22.74
C VAL A 179 32.39 -59.82 -23.75
N ASN A 180 32.35 -61.14 -23.62
CA ASN A 180 31.52 -62.01 -24.42
C ASN A 180 30.54 -62.75 -23.52
N PHE A 181 29.25 -62.43 -23.65
CA PHE A 181 28.19 -62.96 -22.82
C PHE A 181 27.70 -64.31 -23.38
N GLY A 182 27.77 -65.34 -22.55
CA GLY A 182 27.37 -66.71 -22.88
C GLY A 182 25.98 -67.11 -22.40
N GLY A 183 25.14 -66.14 -22.01
CA GLY A 183 23.86 -66.36 -21.34
C GLY A 183 23.90 -66.01 -19.85
N LEU A 184 24.33 -64.79 -19.52
CA LEU A 184 24.22 -64.25 -18.16
C LEU A 184 22.76 -63.84 -17.94
N ASN A 185 22.11 -64.35 -16.90
CA ASN A 185 20.67 -64.19 -16.66
C ASN A 185 20.35 -63.68 -15.25
N TRP A 186 19.25 -62.93 -15.14
CA TRP A 186 18.67 -62.37 -13.92
C TRP A 186 17.15 -62.27 -14.04
N ASN A 187 16.47 -61.82 -12.97
CA ASN A 187 15.04 -61.53 -12.99
C ASN A 187 14.78 -60.03 -12.85
N PHE A 188 13.86 -59.50 -13.64
CA PHE A 188 13.38 -58.12 -13.59
C PHE A 188 11.85 -58.13 -13.54
N ALA A 189 11.22 -57.52 -12.52
CA ALA A 189 9.76 -57.49 -12.34
C ALA A 189 9.05 -58.86 -12.49
N GLY A 190 9.72 -59.96 -12.13
CA GLY A 190 9.20 -61.34 -12.27
C GLY A 190 9.44 -62.02 -13.63
N GLN A 191 10.05 -61.31 -14.60
CA GLN A 191 10.47 -61.82 -15.91
C GLN A 191 11.94 -62.23 -15.89
N SER A 192 12.28 -63.37 -16.49
CA SER A 192 13.68 -63.80 -16.67
C SER A 192 14.28 -63.09 -17.87
N VAL A 193 15.44 -62.46 -17.68
CA VAL A 193 16.21 -61.79 -18.73
C VAL A 193 17.55 -62.49 -18.88
N ALA A 194 18.00 -62.74 -20.12
CA ALA A 194 19.31 -63.30 -20.41
C ALA A 194 20.03 -62.50 -21.51
N ILE A 195 21.31 -62.21 -21.30
CA ILE A 195 22.14 -61.48 -22.25
C ILE A 195 23.14 -62.40 -22.97
N TYR A 196 23.20 -62.23 -24.29
CA TYR A 196 24.10 -62.92 -25.21
C TYR A 196 24.78 -61.90 -26.11
N GLY A 197 26.05 -62.11 -26.47
CA GLY A 197 26.70 -61.23 -27.44
C GLY A 197 28.11 -60.82 -27.05
N THR A 198 28.55 -59.72 -27.63
CA THR A 198 29.87 -59.14 -27.36
C THR A 198 29.75 -57.65 -27.09
N GLN A 199 30.59 -57.17 -26.19
CA GLN A 199 30.75 -55.78 -25.86
C GLN A 199 32.24 -55.48 -25.74
N THR A 200 32.70 -54.45 -26.45
CA THR A 200 34.11 -54.02 -26.39
C THR A 200 34.17 -52.62 -25.81
N HIS A 201 35.08 -52.43 -24.86
CA HIS A 201 35.36 -51.17 -24.21
C HIS A 201 36.79 -50.77 -24.46
N ARG A 202 37.00 -49.49 -24.74
CA ARG A 202 38.31 -48.87 -24.86
C ARG A 202 38.27 -47.50 -24.21
N GLU A 203 39.01 -47.38 -23.12
CA GLU A 203 39.21 -46.15 -22.38
C GLU A 203 40.59 -45.60 -22.74
N THR A 204 40.66 -44.32 -23.10
CA THR A 204 41.93 -43.65 -23.38
C THR A 204 41.99 -42.34 -22.61
N GLU A 205 43.07 -42.15 -21.85
CA GLU A 205 43.34 -40.90 -21.14
C GLU A 205 44.47 -40.13 -21.80
N THR A 206 44.21 -38.85 -22.09
CA THR A 206 45.21 -37.88 -22.52
C THR A 206 45.34 -36.77 -21.48
N ASN A 207 46.33 -35.90 -21.60
CA ASN A 207 46.48 -34.76 -20.68
C ASN A 207 45.30 -33.78 -20.67
N THR A 208 44.40 -33.84 -21.66
CA THR A 208 43.32 -32.87 -21.86
C THR A 208 41.93 -33.49 -21.87
N SER A 209 41.83 -34.82 -22.02
CA SER A 209 40.54 -35.49 -22.11
C SER A 209 40.63 -36.95 -21.71
N TYR A 210 39.48 -37.47 -21.30
CA TYR A 210 39.23 -38.89 -21.08
C TYR A 210 38.14 -39.34 -22.07
N LEU A 211 38.38 -40.42 -22.80
CA LEU A 211 37.48 -40.95 -23.83
C LEU A 211 37.15 -42.41 -23.53
N VAL A 212 35.86 -42.77 -23.59
CA VAL A 212 35.36 -44.14 -23.49
C VAL A 212 34.62 -44.49 -24.77
N GLU A 213 35.19 -45.39 -25.56
CA GLU A 213 34.58 -45.96 -26.76
C GLU A 213 33.99 -47.33 -26.39
N THR A 214 32.70 -47.53 -26.65
CA THR A 214 32.01 -48.80 -26.42
C THR A 214 31.32 -49.26 -27.69
N THR A 215 31.56 -50.51 -28.10
CA THR A 215 30.80 -51.15 -29.19
C THR A 215 30.07 -52.37 -28.66
N GLN A 216 28.79 -52.50 -29.01
CA GLN A 216 27.88 -53.52 -28.51
C GLN A 216 27.25 -54.28 -29.67
N TYR A 217 27.28 -55.60 -29.57
CA TYR A 217 26.51 -56.50 -30.42
C TYR A 217 25.85 -57.53 -29.50
N LEU A 218 24.73 -57.13 -28.91
CA LEU A 218 24.10 -57.79 -27.77
C LEU A 218 22.68 -58.21 -28.11
N THR A 219 22.19 -59.27 -27.47
CA THR A 219 20.80 -59.69 -27.52
C THR A 219 20.33 -59.97 -26.10
N PHE A 220 19.27 -59.26 -25.71
CA PHE A 220 18.50 -59.46 -24.50
C PHE A 220 17.32 -60.37 -24.83
N ASP A 221 17.34 -61.60 -24.32
CA ASP A 221 16.25 -62.54 -24.39
C ASP A 221 15.40 -62.39 -23.13
N MET A 222 14.14 -61.95 -23.30
CA MET A 222 13.19 -61.69 -22.22
C MET A 222 12.03 -62.69 -22.28
N GLY A 223 12.21 -63.85 -22.92
CA GLY A 223 11.19 -64.88 -23.05
C GLY A 223 10.35 -64.74 -24.33
N GLU A 224 9.20 -64.05 -24.25
CA GLU A 224 8.33 -63.87 -25.43
C GLU A 224 8.84 -62.79 -26.39
N VAL A 225 9.65 -61.86 -25.88
CA VAL A 225 10.26 -60.77 -26.64
C VAL A 225 11.77 -60.84 -26.51
N SER A 226 12.47 -60.55 -27.61
CA SER A 226 13.92 -60.38 -27.63
C SER A 226 14.28 -59.05 -28.27
N MET A 227 15.31 -58.39 -27.72
CA MET A 227 15.86 -57.15 -28.26
C MET A 227 17.32 -57.38 -28.64
N ARG A 228 17.68 -57.10 -29.89
CA ARG A 228 19.09 -57.11 -30.33
C ARG A 228 19.55 -55.67 -30.59
N MET A 229 20.74 -55.37 -30.09
CA MET A 229 21.41 -54.08 -30.19
C MET A 229 22.71 -54.25 -30.96
N ASP A 230 22.87 -53.48 -32.03
CA ASP A 230 24.13 -53.28 -32.75
C ASP A 230 24.47 -51.80 -32.71
N SER A 231 25.24 -51.38 -31.71
CA SER A 231 25.45 -49.97 -31.39
C SER A 231 26.90 -49.65 -31.06
N GLN A 232 27.23 -48.38 -31.19
CA GLN A 232 28.45 -47.76 -30.71
C GLN A 232 28.11 -46.53 -29.89
N SER A 233 28.80 -46.34 -28.77
CA SER A 233 28.75 -45.12 -28.00
C SER A 233 30.16 -44.59 -27.72
N ASP A 234 30.33 -43.29 -27.87
CA ASP A 234 31.56 -42.57 -27.56
C ASP A 234 31.25 -41.52 -26.48
N ILE A 235 31.95 -41.58 -25.35
CA ILE A 235 31.79 -40.66 -24.23
C ILE A 235 33.10 -39.92 -24.04
N SER A 236 33.08 -38.60 -24.16
CA SER A 236 34.26 -37.78 -23.95
C SER A 236 34.09 -36.82 -22.78
N TYR A 237 35.12 -36.69 -21.96
CA TYR A 237 35.20 -35.70 -20.90
C TYR A 237 36.41 -34.80 -21.13
N SER A 238 36.18 -33.49 -21.18
CA SER A 238 37.23 -32.49 -21.33
C SER A 238 37.67 -31.97 -19.95
N PHE A 239 38.92 -32.23 -19.57
CA PHE A 239 39.47 -31.72 -18.29
C PHE A 239 39.58 -30.19 -18.26
N ASN A 240 39.61 -29.54 -19.43
CA ASN A 240 39.79 -28.10 -19.54
C ASN A 240 38.46 -27.32 -19.42
N THR A 241 37.40 -27.85 -20.03
CA THR A 241 36.08 -27.17 -20.07
C THR A 241 35.11 -27.74 -19.04
N GLY A 242 35.36 -28.95 -18.53
CA GLY A 242 34.42 -29.67 -17.68
C GLY A 242 33.23 -30.24 -18.44
N GLU A 243 33.20 -30.11 -19.77
CA GLU A 243 32.13 -30.59 -20.65
C GLU A 243 32.21 -32.10 -20.87
N ILE A 244 31.04 -32.68 -21.07
CA ILE A 244 30.84 -34.11 -21.28
C ILE A 244 30.10 -34.29 -22.60
N SER A 245 30.67 -34.98 -23.58
CA SER A 245 29.91 -35.34 -24.79
C SER A 245 29.51 -36.81 -24.76
N PHE A 246 28.29 -37.08 -25.22
CA PHE A 246 27.76 -38.42 -25.41
C PHE A 246 27.27 -38.57 -26.84
N ASP A 247 27.88 -39.47 -27.58
CA ASP A 247 27.42 -39.88 -28.90
C ASP A 247 27.02 -41.35 -28.83
N LEU A 248 25.80 -41.69 -29.23
CA LEU A 248 25.30 -43.06 -29.33
C LEU A 248 24.66 -43.25 -30.70
N SER A 249 25.06 -44.29 -31.42
CA SER A 249 24.42 -44.64 -32.69
C SER A 249 24.31 -46.14 -32.85
N GLY A 250 23.25 -46.62 -33.49
CA GLY A 250 23.09 -48.05 -33.70
C GLY A 250 21.75 -48.49 -34.26
N ASP A 251 21.69 -49.76 -34.63
CA ASP A 251 20.47 -50.44 -35.02
C ASP A 251 19.92 -51.24 -33.82
N LEU A 252 18.69 -50.93 -33.43
CA LEU A 252 17.93 -51.68 -32.44
C LEU A 252 16.89 -52.55 -33.16
N PHE A 253 16.79 -53.81 -32.77
CA PHE A 253 15.86 -54.77 -33.34
C PHE A 253 14.99 -55.33 -32.21
N PHE A 254 13.70 -55.06 -32.28
CA PHE A 254 12.69 -55.55 -31.34
C PHE A 254 11.90 -56.67 -32.01
N SER A 255 11.80 -57.83 -31.36
CA SER A 255 11.21 -58.99 -32.03
C SER A 255 9.73 -58.85 -32.38
N ASP A 256 9.02 -58.01 -31.63
CA ASP A 256 7.60 -57.71 -31.75
C ASP A 256 7.29 -56.46 -32.59
N ALA A 257 8.23 -55.51 -32.71
CA ALA A 257 7.99 -54.21 -33.35
C ALA A 257 8.79 -53.98 -34.65
N GLY A 258 9.98 -54.57 -34.81
CA GLY A 258 10.85 -54.36 -35.96
C GLY A 258 12.14 -53.61 -35.63
N LYS A 259 12.74 -52.99 -36.65
CA LYS A 259 14.02 -52.29 -36.59
C LYS A 259 13.80 -50.78 -36.42
N VAL A 260 14.59 -50.15 -35.55
CA VAL A 260 14.75 -48.70 -35.49
C VAL A 260 16.25 -48.37 -35.47
N ASN A 261 16.67 -47.41 -36.29
CA ASN A 261 18.00 -46.83 -36.18
C ASN A 261 17.92 -45.66 -35.18
N LEU A 262 18.84 -45.65 -34.23
CA LEU A 262 18.93 -44.63 -33.20
C LEU A 262 20.24 -43.86 -33.38
N VAL A 263 20.14 -42.53 -33.30
CA VAL A 263 21.29 -41.63 -33.15
C VAL A 263 20.96 -40.66 -32.02
N PHE A 264 21.80 -40.58 -31.00
CA PHE A 264 21.70 -39.63 -29.91
C PHE A 264 23.02 -38.89 -29.75
N ALA A 265 22.95 -37.58 -29.63
CA ALA A 265 24.10 -36.73 -29.33
C ALA A 265 23.73 -35.71 -28.23
N SER A 266 24.59 -35.52 -27.24
CA SER A 266 24.43 -34.55 -26.14
C SER A 266 25.78 -34.02 -25.65
N ASN A 267 25.79 -32.81 -25.10
CA ASN A 267 26.96 -32.18 -24.48
C ASN A 267 26.84 -32.01 -22.95
N ASP A 268 25.82 -32.61 -22.32
CA ASP A 268 25.57 -32.43 -20.88
C ASP A 268 25.27 -33.74 -20.12
N GLY A 269 24.77 -34.78 -20.78
CA GLY A 269 24.33 -35.98 -20.10
C GLY A 269 23.61 -37.00 -20.98
N LEU A 270 22.97 -37.96 -20.32
CA LEU A 270 22.01 -38.88 -20.93
C LEU A 270 20.62 -38.61 -20.33
N PRO A 271 19.53 -38.85 -21.09
CA PRO A 271 18.19 -38.87 -20.52
C PRO A 271 18.10 -39.82 -19.30
N PRO A 272 17.22 -39.55 -18.32
CA PRO A 272 16.28 -38.43 -18.27
C PRO A 272 16.90 -37.10 -17.78
N ASN A 273 18.18 -37.10 -17.37
CA ASN A 273 18.81 -35.96 -16.69
C ASN A 273 19.55 -34.99 -17.63
N SER A 274 19.33 -35.13 -18.94
CA SER A 274 19.95 -34.30 -19.97
C SER A 274 19.04 -33.13 -20.33
N TYR A 275 19.57 -31.92 -20.28
CA TYR A 275 18.91 -30.66 -20.65
C TYR A 275 19.29 -30.20 -22.07
N ASP A 276 20.31 -30.82 -22.68
CA ASP A 276 20.71 -30.64 -24.08
C ASP A 276 20.89 -31.99 -24.78
N GLY A 277 20.29 -32.17 -25.95
CA GLY A 277 20.54 -33.36 -26.76
C GLY A 277 19.53 -33.57 -27.86
N LEU A 278 19.96 -34.30 -28.88
CA LEU A 278 19.14 -34.65 -30.04
C LEU A 278 19.11 -36.17 -30.19
N LEU A 279 17.95 -36.77 -29.91
CA LEU A 279 17.63 -38.13 -30.27
C LEU A 279 16.96 -38.14 -31.64
N THR A 280 17.49 -38.90 -32.59
CA THR A 280 16.88 -39.18 -33.89
C THR A 280 16.58 -40.68 -33.97
N LEU A 281 15.32 -41.00 -34.22
CA LEU A 281 14.83 -42.35 -34.46
C LEU A 281 14.39 -42.44 -35.92
N VAL A 282 14.99 -43.36 -36.68
CA VAL A 282 14.68 -43.58 -38.10
C VAL A 282 14.14 -45.00 -38.29
N ALA A 283 12.90 -45.11 -38.74
CA ALA A 283 12.24 -46.37 -39.09
C ALA A 283 11.25 -46.16 -40.26
N ASP A 284 9.95 -46.45 -40.10
CA ASP A 284 8.92 -46.16 -41.11
C ASP A 284 8.71 -44.66 -41.38
N SER A 285 9.06 -43.86 -40.38
CA SER A 285 9.07 -42.40 -40.30
C SER A 285 10.33 -41.97 -39.54
N THR A 286 10.62 -40.67 -39.51
CA THR A 286 11.72 -40.12 -38.71
C THR A 286 11.13 -39.28 -37.58
N VAL A 287 11.56 -39.56 -36.36
CA VAL A 287 11.20 -38.76 -35.18
C VAL A 287 12.45 -38.19 -34.57
N THR A 288 12.43 -36.89 -34.29
CA THR A 288 13.46 -36.25 -33.48
C THR A 288 12.89 -35.83 -32.15
N VAL A 289 13.58 -36.15 -31.06
CA VAL A 289 13.32 -35.61 -29.72
C VAL A 289 14.50 -34.73 -29.37
N GLN A 290 14.24 -33.44 -29.27
CA GLN A 290 15.24 -32.43 -28.97
C GLN A 290 14.96 -31.81 -27.62
N ALA A 291 15.93 -31.87 -26.71
CA ALA A 291 15.88 -31.07 -25.49
C ALA A 291 16.20 -29.61 -25.83
N GLN A 292 15.27 -28.71 -25.50
CA GLN A 292 15.43 -27.26 -25.67
C GLN A 292 15.07 -26.58 -24.35
N ASP A 293 16.08 -26.07 -23.66
CA ASP A 293 15.96 -25.39 -22.36
C ASP A 293 15.36 -26.29 -21.26
N SER A 294 14.05 -26.26 -21.10
CA SER A 294 13.25 -26.98 -20.09
C SER A 294 12.24 -27.95 -20.69
N ASP A 295 12.03 -27.91 -22.01
CA ASP A 295 11.02 -28.69 -22.73
C ASP A 295 11.67 -29.67 -23.72
N LEU A 296 10.91 -30.69 -24.11
CA LEU A 296 11.24 -31.58 -25.21
C LEU A 296 10.39 -31.25 -26.43
N LEU A 297 11.06 -30.82 -27.50
CA LEU A 297 10.45 -30.72 -28.81
C LEU A 297 10.48 -32.10 -29.48
N ILE A 298 9.30 -32.65 -29.74
CA ILE A 298 9.14 -33.89 -30.50
C ILE A 298 8.65 -33.53 -31.89
N ASN A 299 9.46 -33.80 -32.91
CA ASN A 299 9.07 -33.63 -34.31
C ASN A 299 8.94 -34.96 -35.02
N LYS A 300 8.04 -35.02 -36.00
CA LYS A 300 7.83 -36.18 -36.86
C LYS A 300 7.84 -35.79 -38.33
N ASP A 301 8.71 -36.44 -39.09
CA ASP A 301 8.72 -36.53 -40.54
C ASP A 301 8.01 -37.84 -40.92
N ALA A 302 6.75 -37.72 -41.39
CA ALA A 302 5.87 -38.85 -41.59
C ALA A 302 6.11 -39.59 -42.92
N ASP A 303 6.79 -38.98 -43.89
CA ASP A 303 7.03 -39.56 -45.21
C ASP A 303 8.52 -39.80 -45.54
N ASN A 304 9.42 -39.47 -44.61
CA ASN A 304 10.88 -39.59 -44.70
C ASN A 304 11.47 -38.78 -45.87
N ASP A 305 10.89 -37.64 -46.23
CA ASP A 305 11.44 -36.75 -47.26
C ASP A 305 12.62 -35.88 -46.76
N GLY A 306 12.85 -35.88 -45.44
CA GLY A 306 13.88 -35.09 -44.77
C GLY A 306 13.37 -33.78 -44.17
N THR A 307 12.06 -33.53 -44.22
CA THR A 307 11.38 -32.36 -43.65
C THR A 307 10.42 -32.81 -42.55
N MET A 308 10.45 -32.13 -41.40
CA MET A 308 9.50 -32.42 -40.32
C MET A 308 8.11 -31.87 -40.67
N ASP A 309 7.06 -32.67 -40.48
CA ASP A 309 5.68 -32.30 -40.80
C ASP A 309 4.94 -31.71 -39.59
N THR A 310 5.12 -32.33 -38.42
CA THR A 310 4.32 -32.05 -37.22
C THR A 310 5.18 -32.13 -35.96
N GLY A 311 4.74 -31.48 -34.88
CA GLY A 311 5.44 -31.52 -33.61
C GLY A 311 4.57 -31.24 -32.38
N THR A 312 5.17 -31.39 -31.21
CA THR A 312 4.60 -31.04 -29.89
C THR A 312 5.72 -30.74 -28.90
N TYR A 313 5.41 -29.95 -27.88
CA TYR A 313 6.26 -29.79 -26.69
C TYR A 313 5.79 -30.74 -25.58
N LEU A 314 6.73 -31.33 -24.84
CA LEU A 314 6.50 -32.01 -23.57
C LEU A 314 7.38 -31.40 -22.49
N ALA A 315 6.92 -31.42 -21.24
CA ALA A 315 7.60 -30.75 -20.13
C ALA A 315 8.97 -31.34 -19.75
N SER A 316 9.32 -32.59 -20.12
CA SER A 316 10.63 -33.19 -19.82
C SER A 316 10.82 -34.59 -20.44
N TRP A 317 12.05 -35.14 -20.37
CA TRP A 317 12.32 -36.56 -20.62
C TRP A 317 11.51 -37.48 -19.71
N TYR A 318 11.22 -37.05 -18.48
CA TYR A 318 10.40 -37.82 -17.56
C TYR A 318 8.95 -37.93 -18.06
N ALA A 319 8.38 -36.82 -18.55
CA ALA A 319 7.06 -36.82 -19.18
C ALA A 319 7.03 -37.77 -20.38
N LEU A 320 8.04 -37.73 -21.26
CA LEU A 320 8.14 -38.66 -22.39
C LEU A 320 8.25 -40.12 -21.94
N MET A 321 8.95 -40.43 -20.85
CA MET A 321 9.16 -41.80 -20.37
C MET A 321 7.97 -42.38 -19.60
N PHE A 322 7.18 -41.56 -18.90
CA PHE A 322 6.23 -42.05 -17.88
C PHE A 322 4.80 -41.50 -17.98
N ASP A 323 4.55 -40.37 -18.64
CA ASP A 323 3.20 -39.82 -18.76
C ASP A 323 2.35 -40.58 -19.81
N ASP A 324 1.03 -40.43 -19.71
CA ASP A 324 0.09 -40.96 -20.70
C ASP A 324 0.08 -40.08 -21.96
N LEU A 325 0.73 -40.57 -23.02
CA LEU A 325 0.84 -39.87 -24.30
C LEU A 325 -0.34 -40.09 -25.25
N SER A 326 -1.40 -40.80 -24.82
CA SER A 326 -2.52 -41.17 -25.70
C SER A 326 -3.38 -39.98 -26.17
N GLY A 327 -3.31 -38.85 -25.46
CA GLY A 327 -4.01 -37.60 -25.79
C GLY A 327 -3.13 -36.53 -26.45
N THR A 328 -1.84 -36.79 -26.67
CA THR A 328 -0.92 -35.82 -27.25
C THR A 328 -1.15 -35.69 -28.76
N GLU A 329 -1.65 -34.55 -29.20
CA GLU A 329 -1.85 -34.24 -30.62
C GLU A 329 -0.59 -33.57 -31.19
N LEU A 330 -0.04 -34.13 -32.28
CA LEU A 330 1.01 -33.46 -33.03
C LEU A 330 0.36 -32.43 -33.94
N VAL A 331 0.68 -31.16 -33.71
CA VAL A 331 0.17 -30.04 -34.52
C VAL A 331 1.13 -29.71 -35.66
N SER A 332 0.65 -28.93 -36.62
CA SER A 332 1.50 -28.40 -37.69
C SER A 332 2.50 -27.38 -37.12
N LEU A 333 3.73 -27.38 -37.65
CA LEU A 333 4.82 -26.56 -37.11
C LEU A 333 4.59 -25.04 -37.23
N ASP A 334 3.61 -24.58 -38.01
CA ASP A 334 3.23 -23.17 -38.17
C ASP A 334 2.33 -22.64 -37.04
N ILE A 335 1.77 -23.52 -36.21
CA ILE A 335 0.91 -23.17 -35.07
C ILE A 335 1.43 -23.75 -33.75
N LEU A 336 2.65 -24.30 -33.74
CA LEU A 336 3.27 -24.87 -32.56
C LEU A 336 3.82 -23.74 -31.68
N SER A 337 3.33 -23.68 -30.43
CA SER A 337 3.75 -22.74 -29.38
C SER A 337 4.14 -23.51 -28.12
N ARG A 338 5.07 -23.01 -27.30
CA ARG A 338 5.35 -23.59 -25.98
C ARG A 338 4.19 -23.27 -25.03
N PRO A 339 3.87 -24.13 -24.06
CA PRO A 339 2.77 -23.86 -23.13
C PRO A 339 3.16 -22.77 -22.11
N PRO A 340 2.21 -21.86 -21.74
CA PRO A 340 2.44 -20.87 -20.69
C PRO A 340 2.75 -21.51 -19.33
N GLN A 341 3.63 -20.88 -18.55
CA GLN A 341 3.82 -21.18 -17.13
C GLN A 341 2.91 -20.29 -16.28
N VAL A 342 2.12 -20.90 -15.40
CA VAL A 342 1.07 -20.22 -14.64
C VAL A 342 1.14 -20.61 -13.15
N TYR A 343 1.28 -19.61 -12.27
CA TYR A 343 1.29 -19.79 -10.81
C TYR A 343 -0.10 -19.50 -10.18
N GLY A 344 -0.20 -19.46 -8.85
CA GLY A 344 -1.41 -19.04 -8.15
C GLY A 344 -1.65 -17.53 -8.26
N VAL A 345 -2.80 -17.07 -7.80
CA VAL A 345 -3.12 -15.62 -7.74
C VAL A 345 -2.44 -14.94 -6.55
N ASP A 346 -2.27 -13.63 -6.65
CA ASP A 346 -1.87 -12.76 -5.52
C ASP A 346 -3.11 -12.13 -4.86
N TRP A 347 -3.05 -11.84 -3.55
CA TRP A 347 -4.16 -11.26 -2.78
C TRP A 347 -3.68 -10.33 -1.66
N TYR A 348 -4.51 -9.34 -1.32
CA TYR A 348 -4.19 -8.30 -0.32
C TYR A 348 -5.35 -8.05 0.67
N PHE A 349 -5.93 -9.13 1.22
CA PHE A 349 -6.95 -9.06 2.27
C PHE A 349 -6.62 -10.01 3.43
N TYR A 350 -7.12 -9.70 4.63
CA TYR A 350 -6.89 -10.49 5.84
C TYR A 350 -7.95 -11.56 6.09
N GLU A 351 -9.19 -11.31 5.69
CA GLU A 351 -10.34 -12.19 5.92
C GLU A 351 -11.31 -12.15 4.72
N VAL A 352 -12.03 -13.25 4.50
CA VAL A 352 -13.11 -13.35 3.51
C VAL A 352 -14.43 -13.43 4.25
N LEU A 353 -15.32 -12.47 3.99
CA LEU A 353 -16.67 -12.41 4.55
C LEU A 353 -17.72 -12.51 3.43
N ALA A 354 -18.93 -12.95 3.77
CA ALA A 354 -20.04 -13.04 2.81
C ALA A 354 -20.46 -11.65 2.28
N THR A 355 -20.13 -10.59 3.01
CA THR A 355 -20.55 -9.21 2.75
C THR A 355 -19.59 -8.41 1.88
N THR A 356 -18.36 -8.90 1.68
CA THR A 356 -17.29 -8.16 1.00
C THR A 356 -16.93 -8.85 -0.32
N PRO A 357 -16.84 -8.13 -1.45
CA PRO A 357 -16.29 -8.70 -2.68
C PRO A 357 -14.86 -9.19 -2.45
N VAL A 358 -14.50 -10.33 -3.07
CA VAL A 358 -13.14 -10.88 -2.98
C VAL A 358 -12.39 -10.52 -4.26
N GLU A 359 -11.34 -9.72 -4.12
CA GLU A 359 -10.50 -9.29 -5.24
C GLU A 359 -9.11 -9.93 -5.17
N VAL A 360 -8.65 -10.45 -6.32
CA VAL A 360 -7.33 -11.04 -6.49
C VAL A 360 -6.63 -10.45 -7.70
N SER A 361 -5.30 -10.45 -7.68
CA SER A 361 -4.47 -10.00 -8.80
C SER A 361 -3.85 -11.21 -9.54
N PRO A 362 -3.50 -11.07 -10.83
CA PRO A 362 -2.69 -12.08 -11.50
C PRO A 362 -1.39 -12.29 -10.71
N GLY A 363 -1.06 -13.55 -10.41
CA GLY A 363 0.28 -13.87 -9.91
C GLY A 363 1.27 -13.99 -11.07
N TYR A 364 2.42 -14.63 -10.84
CA TYR A 364 3.43 -14.80 -11.89
C TYR A 364 2.94 -15.71 -13.03
N TYR A 365 3.03 -15.23 -14.27
CA TYR A 365 2.87 -16.03 -15.47
C TYR A 365 3.90 -15.63 -16.52
N TYR A 366 4.27 -16.56 -17.38
CA TYR A 366 5.25 -16.31 -18.44
C TYR A 366 5.08 -17.32 -19.56
N ASP A 367 5.18 -16.85 -20.79
CA ASP A 367 5.24 -17.70 -21.97
C ASP A 367 6.57 -17.46 -22.71
N PRO A 368 7.34 -18.51 -23.06
CA PRO A 368 8.66 -18.31 -23.66
C PRO A 368 8.66 -17.79 -25.10
N ASP A 369 7.58 -18.00 -25.86
CA ASP A 369 7.49 -17.67 -27.29
C ASP A 369 6.26 -16.84 -27.67
N THR A 370 5.38 -16.57 -26.71
CA THR A 370 4.27 -15.62 -26.83
C THR A 370 4.55 -14.36 -25.99
N PRO A 371 4.57 -13.16 -26.61
CA PRO A 371 4.69 -11.90 -25.87
C PRO A 371 3.61 -11.78 -24.79
N GLU A 372 3.97 -11.17 -23.66
CA GLU A 372 3.06 -11.07 -22.50
C GLU A 372 1.74 -10.33 -22.84
N ASP A 373 1.80 -9.35 -23.74
CA ASP A 373 0.63 -8.59 -24.23
C ASP A 373 -0.30 -9.38 -25.16
N GLU A 374 0.14 -10.56 -25.62
CA GLU A 374 -0.66 -11.49 -26.41
C GLU A 374 -1.26 -12.63 -25.55
N LEU A 375 -0.96 -12.68 -24.24
CA LEU A 375 -1.52 -13.67 -23.32
C LEU A 375 -2.90 -13.26 -22.80
N GLU A 376 -3.86 -14.18 -22.90
CA GLU A 376 -5.21 -13.99 -22.34
C GLU A 376 -5.30 -14.58 -20.92
N ILE A 377 -5.62 -13.75 -19.94
CA ILE A 377 -5.80 -14.14 -18.54
C ILE A 377 -7.30 -14.19 -18.20
N THR A 378 -7.72 -15.31 -17.62
CA THR A 378 -9.07 -15.50 -17.06
C THR A 378 -8.96 -16.15 -15.69
N TYR A 379 -10.05 -16.16 -14.91
CA TYR A 379 -10.06 -16.77 -13.58
C TYR A 379 -11.10 -17.88 -13.50
N ASN A 380 -10.89 -18.85 -12.64
CA ASN A 380 -11.89 -19.85 -12.29
C ASN A 380 -12.09 -19.82 -10.78
N TRP A 381 -13.29 -19.44 -10.35
CA TRP A 381 -13.68 -19.42 -8.95
C TRP A 381 -14.39 -20.73 -8.57
N TYR A 382 -14.11 -21.24 -7.38
CA TYR A 382 -14.70 -22.46 -6.85
C TYR A 382 -15.23 -22.22 -5.44
N ILE A 383 -16.42 -22.72 -5.16
CA ILE A 383 -17.00 -22.73 -3.81
C ILE A 383 -17.16 -24.19 -3.42
N ASN A 384 -16.49 -24.60 -2.34
CA ASN A 384 -16.45 -25.98 -1.85
C ASN A 384 -16.04 -26.99 -2.95
N GLY A 385 -15.07 -26.62 -3.78
CA GLY A 385 -14.57 -27.43 -4.91
C GLY A 385 -15.50 -27.47 -6.13
N VAL A 386 -16.57 -26.67 -6.18
CA VAL A 386 -17.49 -26.56 -7.33
C VAL A 386 -17.25 -25.27 -8.09
N LEU A 387 -16.98 -25.36 -9.40
CA LEU A 387 -16.76 -24.21 -10.28
C LEU A 387 -18.00 -23.29 -10.33
N VAL A 388 -17.78 -21.99 -10.21
CA VAL A 388 -18.78 -20.95 -10.39
C VAL A 388 -18.77 -20.51 -11.86
N GLU A 389 -19.59 -21.15 -12.69
CA GLU A 389 -19.57 -21.06 -14.16
C GLU A 389 -19.65 -19.64 -14.76
N ASP A 390 -20.24 -18.68 -14.04
CA ASP A 390 -20.42 -17.30 -14.53
C ASP A 390 -19.38 -16.31 -13.96
N GLN A 391 -18.37 -16.79 -13.22
CA GLN A 391 -17.40 -15.93 -12.54
C GLN A 391 -15.98 -16.21 -13.05
N HIS A 392 -15.48 -15.32 -13.90
CA HIS A 392 -14.16 -15.43 -14.54
C HIS A 392 -13.27 -14.19 -14.41
N SER A 393 -13.68 -13.22 -13.59
CA SER A 393 -12.94 -11.98 -13.37
C SER A 393 -12.03 -12.05 -12.14
N THR A 394 -11.20 -11.02 -11.94
CA THR A 394 -10.38 -10.81 -10.74
C THR A 394 -11.22 -10.61 -9.47
N VAL A 395 -12.52 -10.30 -9.61
CA VAL A 395 -13.43 -10.02 -8.50
C VAL A 395 -14.52 -11.08 -8.44
N LEU A 396 -14.71 -11.67 -7.26
CA LEU A 396 -15.92 -12.40 -6.90
C LEU A 396 -16.88 -11.45 -6.15
N PRO A 397 -18.10 -11.20 -6.66
CA PRO A 397 -19.07 -10.36 -5.97
C PRO A 397 -19.45 -10.88 -4.58
N ALA A 398 -19.79 -9.96 -3.66
CA ALA A 398 -20.33 -10.30 -2.35
C ALA A 398 -21.65 -11.11 -2.45
N GLY A 399 -21.97 -11.87 -1.40
CA GLY A 399 -23.22 -12.62 -1.24
C GLY A 399 -23.26 -14.00 -1.91
N LEU A 400 -22.17 -14.47 -2.50
CA LEU A 400 -22.08 -15.80 -3.13
C LEU A 400 -21.62 -16.91 -2.19
N VAL A 401 -20.87 -16.55 -1.15
CA VAL A 401 -20.34 -17.45 -0.12
C VAL A 401 -21.01 -17.18 1.22
N VAL A 402 -20.97 -18.14 2.13
CA VAL A 402 -21.42 -18.02 3.52
C VAL A 402 -20.38 -18.61 4.48
N HIS A 403 -20.45 -18.28 5.76
CA HIS A 403 -19.59 -18.84 6.81
C HIS A 403 -19.43 -20.37 6.70
N ASN A 404 -18.17 -20.83 6.79
CA ASN A 404 -17.70 -22.21 6.61
C ASN A 404 -17.63 -22.72 5.15
N ASP A 405 -17.93 -21.88 4.15
CA ASP A 405 -17.53 -22.21 2.78
C ASP A 405 -16.00 -22.16 2.63
N ILE A 406 -15.48 -23.00 1.74
CA ILE A 406 -14.10 -22.90 1.24
C ILE A 406 -14.17 -22.23 -0.13
N LEU A 407 -13.61 -21.03 -0.22
CA LEU A 407 -13.48 -20.30 -1.47
C LEU A 407 -12.11 -20.60 -2.10
N GLU A 408 -12.09 -20.95 -3.39
CA GLU A 408 -10.84 -21.18 -4.11
C GLU A 408 -10.85 -20.43 -5.45
N VAL A 409 -9.67 -20.02 -5.92
CA VAL A 409 -9.50 -19.35 -7.21
C VAL A 409 -8.22 -19.79 -7.89
N ALA A 410 -8.26 -19.95 -9.20
CA ALA A 410 -7.06 -20.14 -10.02
C ALA A 410 -7.11 -19.19 -11.22
N MET A 411 -5.96 -18.61 -11.56
CA MET A 411 -5.81 -17.94 -12.85
C MET A 411 -5.57 -18.97 -13.96
N VAL A 412 -6.02 -18.62 -15.17
CA VAL A 412 -5.92 -19.43 -16.37
C VAL A 412 -5.36 -18.55 -17.48
N VAL A 413 -4.22 -18.95 -18.03
CA VAL A 413 -3.50 -18.19 -19.07
C VAL A 413 -3.54 -18.96 -20.38
N SER A 414 -3.78 -18.25 -21.49
CA SER A 414 -3.79 -18.81 -22.83
C SER A 414 -2.92 -17.99 -23.78
N ASP A 415 -2.14 -18.68 -24.59
CA ASP A 415 -1.36 -18.16 -25.74
C ASP A 415 -2.11 -18.39 -27.08
N GLY A 416 -3.38 -18.79 -27.03
CA GLY A 416 -4.20 -19.15 -28.19
C GLY A 416 -4.03 -20.59 -28.70
N ALA A 417 -2.89 -21.25 -28.45
CA ALA A 417 -2.66 -22.67 -28.81
C ALA A 417 -2.84 -23.61 -27.60
N ASN A 418 -2.41 -23.15 -26.43
CA ASN A 418 -2.42 -23.77 -25.13
C ASN A 418 -3.31 -22.97 -24.17
N ARG A 419 -3.89 -23.66 -23.17
CA ARG A 419 -4.64 -23.03 -22.08
C ARG A 419 -4.30 -23.72 -20.78
N ILE A 420 -3.58 -23.03 -19.90
CA ILE A 420 -3.00 -23.61 -18.68
C ILE A 420 -3.63 -22.96 -17.45
N GLN A 421 -4.15 -23.78 -16.54
CA GLN A 421 -4.66 -23.34 -15.25
C GLN A 421 -3.54 -23.44 -14.20
N GLY A 422 -3.35 -22.36 -13.43
CA GLY A 422 -2.43 -22.30 -12.30
C GLY A 422 -2.92 -23.07 -11.07
N SER A 423 -2.15 -23.00 -9.99
CA SER A 423 -2.53 -23.59 -8.70
C SER A 423 -3.73 -22.88 -8.07
N LEU A 424 -4.60 -23.65 -7.40
CA LEU A 424 -5.70 -23.10 -6.60
C LEU A 424 -5.15 -22.41 -5.35
N THR A 425 -5.55 -21.15 -5.16
CA THR A 425 -5.42 -20.43 -3.89
C THR A 425 -6.73 -20.58 -3.12
N SER A 426 -6.67 -20.93 -1.83
CA SER A 426 -7.83 -21.28 -1.00
C SER A 426 -7.97 -20.37 0.23
N PHE A 427 -9.21 -19.98 0.54
CA PHE A 427 -9.58 -19.10 1.64
C PHE A 427 -10.77 -19.72 2.42
N GLU A 428 -10.74 -19.63 3.74
CA GLU A 428 -11.86 -20.00 4.61
C GLU A 428 -12.75 -18.77 4.82
N VAL A 429 -14.06 -18.93 4.61
CA VAL A 429 -15.02 -17.82 4.76
C VAL A 429 -15.42 -17.70 6.24
N GLY A 430 -15.16 -16.54 6.82
CA GLY A 430 -15.45 -16.20 8.22
C GLY A 430 -16.94 -16.01 8.51
N ASP A 431 -17.26 -15.80 9.79
CA ASP A 431 -18.62 -15.50 10.28
C ASP A 431 -18.90 -14.01 10.07
N SER A 432 -19.78 -13.71 9.14
CA SER A 432 -20.14 -12.35 8.75
C SER A 432 -21.07 -11.73 9.80
N PRO A 433 -20.79 -10.51 10.27
CA PRO A 433 -21.69 -9.84 11.20
C PRO A 433 -23.05 -9.57 10.54
N ALA A 434 -24.12 -9.57 11.34
CA ALA A 434 -25.43 -9.17 10.85
C ALA A 434 -25.40 -7.72 10.33
N GLN A 435 -26.31 -7.40 9.41
CA GLN A 435 -26.40 -6.12 8.75
C GLN A 435 -27.81 -5.55 8.91
N VAL A 436 -27.90 -4.22 8.94
CA VAL A 436 -29.17 -3.50 8.93
C VAL A 436 -29.40 -2.93 7.54
N GLU A 437 -30.49 -3.36 6.92
CA GLU A 437 -30.97 -2.79 5.66
C GLU A 437 -32.06 -1.77 5.94
N LEU A 438 -31.81 -0.50 5.59
CA LEU A 438 -32.82 0.54 5.61
C LEU A 438 -33.59 0.58 4.28
N GLN A 439 -34.90 0.71 4.35
CA GLN A 439 -35.78 0.83 3.20
C GLN A 439 -36.57 2.13 3.24
N ASN A 440 -36.68 2.80 2.10
CA ASN A 440 -37.40 4.07 1.94
C ASN A 440 -36.84 5.22 2.78
N VAL A 441 -35.52 5.28 3.00
CA VAL A 441 -34.87 6.46 3.57
C VAL A 441 -35.05 7.65 2.60
N PRO A 442 -35.55 8.80 3.07
CA PRO A 442 -35.66 9.98 2.23
C PRO A 442 -34.30 10.44 1.67
N GLU A 443 -34.26 10.92 0.43
CA GLU A 443 -33.03 11.50 -0.17
C GLU A 443 -32.53 12.74 0.58
N THR A 444 -33.43 13.48 1.23
CA THR A 444 -33.09 14.66 2.03
C THR A 444 -33.86 14.62 3.35
N VAL A 445 -33.16 14.91 4.44
CA VAL A 445 -33.72 15.02 5.79
C VAL A 445 -33.39 16.40 6.33
N ARG A 446 -34.41 17.14 6.75
CA ARG A 446 -34.25 18.51 7.26
C ARG A 446 -34.68 18.60 8.71
N ALA A 447 -34.06 19.50 9.47
CA ALA A 447 -34.50 19.88 10.80
C ALA A 447 -36.02 20.17 10.82
N GLY A 448 -36.72 19.68 11.84
CA GLY A 448 -38.17 19.86 12.02
C GLY A 448 -39.09 19.05 11.11
N SER A 449 -38.54 18.24 10.22
CA SER A 449 -39.32 17.34 9.37
C SER A 449 -39.69 16.04 10.11
N GLN A 450 -40.76 15.39 9.67
CA GLN A 450 -41.08 14.01 10.08
C GLN A 450 -40.67 13.08 8.95
N VAL A 451 -39.85 12.08 9.26
CA VAL A 451 -39.40 11.07 8.30
C VAL A 451 -39.84 9.67 8.71
N GLN A 452 -40.06 8.83 7.71
CA GLN A 452 -40.44 7.43 7.90
C GLN A 452 -39.63 6.54 6.97
N PHE A 453 -39.07 5.47 7.53
CA PHE A 453 -38.31 4.45 6.82
C PHE A 453 -38.43 3.13 7.59
N SER A 454 -38.10 2.01 6.97
CA SER A 454 -38.14 0.69 7.63
C SER A 454 -36.72 0.16 7.83
N ALA A 455 -36.49 -0.56 8.92
CA ALA A 455 -35.21 -1.23 9.17
C ALA A 455 -35.42 -2.75 9.29
N LEU A 456 -34.62 -3.50 8.55
CA LEU A 456 -34.55 -4.96 8.60
C LEU A 456 -33.16 -5.37 9.07
N ILE A 457 -33.07 -6.40 9.88
CA ILE A 457 -31.81 -7.04 10.25
C ILE A 457 -31.67 -8.36 9.48
N VAL A 458 -30.50 -8.56 8.87
CA VAL A 458 -30.18 -9.69 8.01
C VAL A 458 -28.87 -10.31 8.50
N ASP A 459 -28.82 -11.63 8.60
CA ASP A 459 -27.60 -12.41 8.81
C ASP A 459 -27.07 -12.87 7.44
N PRO A 460 -25.95 -12.32 6.94
CA PRO A 460 -25.41 -12.64 5.62
C PRO A 460 -25.04 -14.12 5.43
N ASP A 461 -24.77 -14.86 6.50
CA ASP A 461 -24.39 -16.28 6.43
C ASP A 461 -25.59 -17.22 6.34
N VAL A 462 -26.79 -16.70 6.61
CA VAL A 462 -28.03 -17.45 6.53
C VAL A 462 -28.88 -16.91 5.38
N ARG A 463 -28.98 -17.70 4.30
CA ARG A 463 -29.85 -17.36 3.17
C ARG A 463 -31.29 -17.11 3.65
N ASP A 464 -31.86 -15.99 3.22
CA ASP A 464 -33.22 -15.54 3.55
C ASP A 464 -33.46 -15.19 5.04
N SER A 465 -32.43 -14.76 5.79
CA SER A 465 -32.48 -14.45 7.24
C SER A 465 -33.14 -13.12 7.62
N SER A 466 -33.84 -12.45 6.71
CA SER A 466 -34.41 -11.12 6.96
C SER A 466 -35.50 -11.14 8.03
N SER A 467 -35.33 -10.28 9.05
CA SER A 467 -36.31 -10.01 10.11
C SER A 467 -36.47 -8.51 10.33
N ASN A 468 -37.61 -8.07 10.87
CA ASN A 468 -37.76 -6.68 11.32
C ASN A 468 -36.68 -6.38 12.36
N ALA A 469 -36.11 -5.19 12.36
CA ALA A 469 -35.17 -4.78 13.40
C ALA A 469 -35.93 -4.35 14.68
N SER A 470 -35.25 -4.36 15.83
CA SER A 470 -35.66 -3.63 17.05
C SER A 470 -34.79 -2.38 17.19
N LEU A 471 -35.36 -1.27 17.67
CA LEU A 471 -34.59 -0.04 17.94
C LEU A 471 -34.05 -0.12 19.37
N VAL A 472 -32.73 -0.18 19.51
CA VAL A 472 -32.02 -0.26 20.79
C VAL A 472 -31.69 1.13 21.31
N ALA A 473 -31.16 1.99 20.44
CA ALA A 473 -30.90 3.39 20.70
C ALA A 473 -31.09 4.21 19.43
N GLY A 474 -31.35 5.51 19.56
CA GLY A 474 -31.53 6.38 18.41
C GLY A 474 -31.76 7.83 18.82
N PRO A 475 -31.89 8.74 17.84
CA PRO A 475 -32.15 10.14 18.11
C PRO A 475 -33.44 10.35 18.88
N ALA A 476 -33.51 11.47 19.58
CA ALA A 476 -34.73 11.89 20.25
C ALA A 476 -35.92 11.87 19.29
N ASN A 477 -37.07 11.43 19.78
CA ASN A 477 -38.33 11.29 19.02
C ASN A 477 -38.32 10.25 17.88
N ALA A 478 -37.30 9.39 17.79
CA ALA A 478 -37.38 8.20 16.97
C ALA A 478 -38.15 7.08 17.69
N SER A 479 -38.99 6.37 16.95
CA SER A 479 -39.68 5.18 17.44
C SER A 479 -39.86 4.17 16.32
N ILE A 480 -39.89 2.87 16.67
CA ILE A 480 -40.13 1.77 15.74
C ILE A 480 -41.41 1.02 16.13
N ASP A 481 -42.20 0.58 15.15
CA ASP A 481 -43.37 -0.27 15.39
C ASP A 481 -43.08 -1.77 15.18
N GLU A 482 -44.10 -2.62 15.40
CA GLU A 482 -43.98 -4.09 15.27
C GLU A 482 -43.64 -4.53 13.82
N ASP A 483 -43.95 -3.71 12.83
CA ASP A 483 -43.69 -3.96 11.41
C ASP A 483 -42.30 -3.43 10.99
N GLY A 484 -41.50 -2.90 11.93
CA GLY A 484 -40.16 -2.37 11.67
C GLY A 484 -40.17 -0.99 11.00
N LEU A 485 -41.31 -0.28 11.01
CA LEU A 485 -41.40 1.10 10.51
C LEU A 485 -40.92 2.07 11.58
N ILE A 486 -39.88 2.83 11.25
CA ILE A 486 -39.38 3.94 12.03
C ILE A 486 -40.18 5.19 11.68
N THR A 487 -40.64 5.90 12.71
CA THR A 487 -41.11 7.28 12.60
C THR A 487 -40.20 8.14 13.46
N TRP A 488 -39.60 9.16 12.84
CA TRP A 488 -38.68 10.08 13.50
C TRP A 488 -39.07 11.52 13.22
N ASP A 489 -39.34 12.27 14.30
CA ASP A 489 -39.48 13.73 14.25
C ASP A 489 -38.09 14.35 14.47
N VAL A 490 -37.49 14.82 13.37
CA VAL A 490 -36.13 15.36 13.34
C VAL A 490 -36.06 16.61 14.24
N PRO A 491 -35.08 16.73 15.15
CA PRO A 491 -34.94 17.92 16.00
C PRO A 491 -34.87 19.23 15.20
N ASP A 492 -35.32 20.33 15.80
CA ASP A 492 -35.26 21.67 15.20
C ASP A 492 -33.95 22.42 15.53
N ASN A 493 -33.28 22.02 16.62
CA ASN A 493 -32.19 22.76 17.26
C ASN A 493 -30.84 22.08 17.02
N PHE A 494 -30.20 22.41 15.89
CA PHE A 494 -28.90 21.85 15.54
C PHE A 494 -27.77 22.75 16.04
N LEU A 495 -26.72 22.15 16.61
CA LEU A 495 -25.48 22.85 16.96
C LEU A 495 -24.57 23.10 15.74
N PHE A 496 -24.74 22.32 14.67
CA PHE A 496 -23.97 22.41 13.43
C PHE A 496 -24.93 22.41 12.23
N PRO A 497 -24.56 23.01 11.08
CA PRO A 497 -25.42 23.03 9.88
C PRO A 497 -25.85 21.65 9.39
N GLN A 498 -25.08 20.62 9.71
CA GLN A 498 -25.34 19.22 9.36
C GLN A 498 -25.01 18.33 10.56
N HIS A 499 -25.89 17.37 10.84
CA HIS A 499 -25.70 16.31 11.83
C HIS A 499 -25.85 14.95 11.16
N ARG A 500 -24.99 14.00 11.53
CA ARG A 500 -25.14 12.57 11.21
C ARG A 500 -25.80 11.90 12.41
N TYR A 501 -27.06 11.51 12.30
CA TYR A 501 -27.82 10.88 13.38
C TYR A 501 -27.69 9.36 13.34
N GLU A 502 -27.35 8.77 14.48
CA GLU A 502 -27.08 7.34 14.60
C GLU A 502 -28.31 6.59 15.12
N PHE A 503 -28.69 5.52 14.43
CA PHE A 503 -29.74 4.60 14.85
C PHE A 503 -29.12 3.24 15.13
N THR A 504 -29.18 2.79 16.38
CA THR A 504 -28.70 1.47 16.78
C THR A 504 -29.85 0.48 16.85
N PHE A 505 -29.75 -0.57 16.05
CA PHE A 505 -30.73 -1.62 15.92
C PHE A 505 -30.23 -2.94 16.50
N GLY A 506 -31.14 -3.80 16.93
CA GLY A 506 -30.85 -5.17 17.33
C GLY A 506 -31.88 -6.14 16.76
N TRP A 507 -31.77 -7.41 17.15
CA TRP A 507 -32.77 -8.42 16.79
C TRP A 507 -34.08 -8.21 17.58
N PRO A 508 -35.25 -8.61 17.04
CA PRO A 508 -36.53 -8.58 17.78
C PRO A 508 -36.54 -9.46 19.02
N ASP A 509 -35.75 -10.53 19.01
CA ASP A 509 -35.57 -11.39 20.15
C ASP A 509 -34.53 -10.78 21.08
N SER A 510 -34.98 -10.26 22.23
CA SER A 510 -34.14 -9.67 23.27
C SER A 510 -33.11 -10.64 23.89
N SER A 511 -33.13 -11.92 23.52
CA SER A 511 -32.08 -12.87 23.92
C SER A 511 -30.81 -12.74 23.07
N ASN A 512 -30.90 -12.16 21.88
CA ASN A 512 -29.76 -11.74 21.09
C ASN A 512 -29.42 -10.28 21.46
N THR A 513 -28.16 -10.07 21.86
CA THR A 513 -27.65 -8.76 22.32
C THR A 513 -26.81 -8.04 21.26
N ASP A 514 -26.70 -8.61 20.06
CA ASP A 514 -25.95 -8.02 18.96
C ASP A 514 -26.69 -6.77 18.46
N THR A 515 -25.92 -5.70 18.27
CA THR A 515 -26.43 -4.41 17.84
C THR A 515 -25.64 -3.86 16.67
N HIS A 516 -26.33 -3.16 15.77
CA HIS A 516 -25.77 -2.58 14.56
C HIS A 516 -26.28 -1.17 14.39
N SER A 517 -25.38 -0.24 14.12
CA SER A 517 -25.73 1.17 13.98
C SER A 517 -25.70 1.62 12.52
N VAL A 518 -26.62 2.50 12.16
CA VAL A 518 -26.68 3.14 10.85
C VAL A 518 -26.86 4.64 11.03
N SER A 519 -26.09 5.42 10.28
CA SER A 519 -26.16 6.88 10.27
C SER A 519 -27.13 7.40 9.19
N ILE A 520 -27.90 8.44 9.53
CA ILE A 520 -28.71 9.23 8.60
C ILE A 520 -28.32 10.70 8.74
N GLU A 521 -27.94 11.33 7.63
CA GLU A 521 -27.60 12.76 7.62
C GLU A 521 -28.84 13.64 7.57
N ALA A 522 -28.82 14.71 8.35
CA ALA A 522 -29.83 15.77 8.33
C ALA A 522 -29.17 17.14 8.31
N THR A 523 -29.84 18.12 7.68
CA THR A 523 -29.35 19.50 7.57
C THR A 523 -30.30 20.51 8.21
N SER A 524 -29.75 21.66 8.62
CA SER A 524 -30.48 22.78 9.17
C SER A 524 -29.98 24.11 8.59
N ASP A 525 -30.91 24.91 8.07
CA ASP A 525 -30.64 26.30 7.64
C ASP A 525 -30.64 27.27 8.85
N ASN A 526 -31.00 26.79 10.04
CA ASN A 526 -31.15 27.59 11.25
C ASN A 526 -30.15 27.11 12.30
N THR A 527 -28.92 27.58 12.18
CA THR A 527 -27.88 27.40 13.20
C THR A 527 -27.32 28.75 13.60
N ASN A 528 -27.03 28.94 14.89
CA ASN A 528 -26.39 30.16 15.40
C ASN A 528 -24.93 29.88 15.77
N MET A 529 -24.24 29.21 14.85
CA MET A 529 -22.83 28.86 14.97
C MET A 529 -21.95 30.06 14.62
N LEU A 530 -21.11 30.47 15.56
CA LEU A 530 -20.04 31.43 15.31
C LEU A 530 -18.71 30.68 15.28
N VAL A 531 -17.98 30.83 14.19
CA VAL A 531 -16.62 30.30 14.03
C VAL A 531 -15.67 31.46 13.75
N ARG A 532 -14.54 31.50 14.45
CA ARG A 532 -13.47 32.50 14.27
C ARG A 532 -12.09 31.86 14.47
N SER A 533 -11.05 32.49 13.96
CA SER A 533 -9.64 32.10 14.14
C SER A 533 -8.76 33.32 14.40
N GLY A 534 -7.44 33.16 14.27
CA GLY A 534 -6.55 34.27 13.97
C GLY A 534 -6.73 34.76 12.52
N ILE A 535 -5.93 35.75 12.13
CA ILE A 535 -5.85 36.17 10.72
C ILE A 535 -4.77 35.31 10.06
N GLU A 536 -5.21 34.17 9.54
CA GLU A 536 -4.33 33.20 8.88
C GLU A 536 -3.97 33.63 7.46
N VAL A 537 -2.92 33.02 6.92
CA VAL A 537 -2.41 33.32 5.57
C VAL A 537 -2.22 32.06 4.72
N PRO A 538 -2.32 32.19 3.39
CA PRO A 538 -2.10 31.05 2.50
C PRO A 538 -0.62 30.72 2.29
N TYR A 539 -0.37 29.44 2.09
CA TYR A 539 0.94 28.84 1.78
C TYR A 539 1.13 28.57 0.28
N SER A 540 0.08 28.80 -0.52
CA SER A 540 0.01 28.60 -1.98
C SER A 540 -0.50 29.87 -2.67
N ASN A 541 -0.15 30.04 -3.95
CA ASN A 541 -0.62 31.17 -4.77
C ASN A 541 -2.13 31.08 -5.04
N ASP A 542 -2.68 32.13 -5.67
CA ASP A 542 -4.10 32.20 -6.08
C ASP A 542 -5.11 31.98 -4.95
N SER A 543 -4.81 32.47 -3.74
CA SER A 543 -5.56 32.21 -2.50
C SER A 543 -5.96 33.46 -1.70
N LEU A 544 -5.66 34.66 -2.21
CA LEU A 544 -6.09 35.95 -1.69
C LEU A 544 -6.92 36.68 -2.76
N TRP A 545 -8.12 37.12 -2.39
CA TRP A 545 -9.04 37.77 -3.34
C TRP A 545 -9.78 38.93 -2.68
N VAL A 546 -9.91 40.05 -3.40
CA VAL A 546 -10.68 41.22 -2.95
C VAL A 546 -11.98 41.30 -3.74
N ALA A 547 -13.12 41.15 -3.07
CA ALA A 547 -14.45 41.19 -3.69
C ALA A 547 -15.57 41.44 -2.66
N ASP A 548 -16.78 41.76 -3.12
CA ASP A 548 -17.99 41.87 -2.31
C ASP A 548 -18.61 40.48 -2.09
N PHE A 549 -18.30 39.86 -0.96
CA PHE A 549 -18.76 38.50 -0.63
C PHE A 549 -20.09 38.51 0.15
N ASP A 550 -20.33 39.55 0.97
CA ASP A 550 -21.56 39.63 1.77
C ASP A 550 -22.73 40.34 1.02
N GLY A 551 -22.43 41.01 -0.09
CA GLY A 551 -23.37 41.70 -0.97
C GLY A 551 -23.81 43.06 -0.44
N ASP A 552 -23.03 43.67 0.46
CA ASP A 552 -23.31 44.99 1.02
C ASP A 552 -22.81 46.15 0.13
N GLY A 553 -22.05 45.83 -0.92
CA GLY A 553 -21.46 46.77 -1.87
C GLY A 553 -20.07 47.28 -1.49
N ASN A 554 -19.50 46.81 -0.39
CA ASN A 554 -18.09 46.99 -0.02
C ASN A 554 -17.33 45.70 -0.31
N ASN A 555 -16.03 45.81 -0.60
CA ASN A 555 -15.17 44.65 -0.76
C ASN A 555 -14.60 44.19 0.58
N GLU A 556 -14.40 42.88 0.69
CA GLU A 556 -13.61 42.22 1.71
C GLU A 556 -12.46 41.42 1.09
N LEU A 557 -11.55 40.95 1.94
CA LEU A 557 -10.46 40.06 1.56
C LEU A 557 -10.79 38.61 1.95
N LEU A 558 -10.83 37.71 0.96
CA LEU A 558 -10.87 36.26 1.15
C LEU A 558 -9.46 35.71 1.41
N THR A 559 -9.35 34.78 2.35
CA THR A 559 -8.10 34.08 2.68
C THR A 559 -8.35 32.67 3.21
N THR A 560 -7.27 31.89 3.36
CA THR A 560 -7.28 30.52 3.86
C THR A 560 -6.03 30.20 4.67
N ASP A 561 -6.12 29.25 5.60
CA ASP A 561 -4.96 28.67 6.31
C ASP A 561 -4.23 27.59 5.50
N SER A 562 -4.65 27.36 4.24
CA SER A 562 -4.18 26.26 3.37
C SER A 562 -4.36 24.86 3.96
N SER A 563 -5.25 24.74 4.94
CA SER A 563 -5.65 23.49 5.57
C SER A 563 -7.14 23.31 5.37
N ARG A 564 -7.98 23.88 6.24
CA ARG A 564 -9.46 23.80 6.15
C ARG A 564 -10.17 25.11 6.48
N GLY A 565 -9.45 26.10 7.01
CA GLY A 565 -9.98 27.42 7.32
C GLY A 565 -10.16 28.24 6.06
N ILE A 566 -11.34 28.84 5.92
CA ILE A 566 -11.67 29.81 4.87
C ILE A 566 -12.27 31.01 5.59
N SER A 567 -11.69 32.19 5.36
CA SER A 567 -12.04 33.40 6.10
C SER A 567 -12.29 34.57 5.18
N ILE A 568 -13.22 35.44 5.58
CA ILE A 568 -13.42 36.77 5.00
C ILE A 568 -12.99 37.80 6.04
N ILE A 569 -12.12 38.71 5.61
CA ILE A 569 -11.50 39.74 6.42
C ILE A 569 -11.98 41.12 5.95
N LYS A 570 -12.58 41.89 6.85
CA LYS A 570 -12.83 43.32 6.69
C LYS A 570 -11.53 44.07 6.93
N VAL A 571 -11.03 44.72 5.88
CA VAL A 571 -9.81 45.51 5.94
C VAL A 571 -10.19 46.93 6.36
N ASN A 572 -9.66 47.36 7.49
CA ASN A 572 -9.80 48.73 7.98
C ASN A 572 -8.47 49.47 7.85
N ALA A 573 -8.51 50.80 7.88
CA ALA A 573 -7.33 51.67 7.73
C ALA A 573 -6.09 51.21 8.53
N ASN A 574 -6.24 50.70 9.76
CA ASN A 574 -5.13 50.25 10.61
C ASN A 574 -5.35 48.88 11.28
N SER A 575 -6.30 48.06 10.81
CA SER A 575 -6.57 46.75 11.44
C SER A 575 -7.29 45.79 10.49
N TYR A 576 -7.15 44.50 10.78
CA TYR A 576 -7.94 43.43 10.18
C TYR A 576 -9.03 42.98 11.15
N GLU A 577 -10.22 42.72 10.63
CA GLU A 577 -11.34 42.14 11.38
C GLU A 577 -11.91 40.95 10.61
N GLN A 578 -11.85 39.74 11.18
CA GLN A 578 -12.48 38.58 10.57
C GLN A 578 -14.00 38.68 10.73
N SER A 579 -14.70 38.95 9.63
CA SER A 579 -16.17 39.08 9.61
C SER A 579 -16.85 37.72 9.50
N TRP A 580 -16.20 36.74 8.87
CA TRP A 580 -16.74 35.42 8.63
C TRP A 580 -15.65 34.36 8.51
N MET A 581 -16.00 33.13 8.90
CA MET A 581 -15.18 31.93 8.70
C MET A 581 -16.12 30.75 8.41
N TYR A 582 -15.75 29.90 7.44
CA TYR A 582 -16.53 28.72 7.11
C TYR A 582 -16.41 27.66 8.21
N GLY A 583 -17.55 27.24 8.78
CA GLY A 583 -17.63 26.19 9.82
C GLY A 583 -18.34 24.91 9.37
N GLY A 584 -18.70 24.81 8.09
CA GLY A 584 -19.40 23.66 7.51
C GLY A 584 -18.45 22.58 7.00
N GLU A 585 -19.02 21.51 6.47
CA GLU A 585 -18.26 20.47 5.78
C GLU A 585 -17.97 20.93 4.34
N ILE A 586 -16.72 20.84 3.88
CA ILE A 586 -16.35 21.22 2.50
C ILE A 586 -16.89 20.18 1.51
N GLY A 587 -16.97 18.91 1.90
CA GLY A 587 -17.54 17.82 1.09
C GLY A 587 -16.57 17.18 0.08
N VAL A 588 -15.30 17.60 0.08
CA VAL A 588 -14.20 16.97 -0.69
C VAL A 588 -12.97 16.77 0.22
N ALA A 589 -12.16 15.76 -0.09
CA ALA A 589 -11.04 15.34 0.75
C ALA A 589 -9.75 16.17 0.53
N GLY A 590 -8.86 16.15 1.53
CA GLY A 590 -7.54 16.79 1.48
C GLY A 590 -7.52 18.25 1.96
N ALA A 591 -6.31 18.77 2.18
CA ALA A 591 -6.08 20.17 2.54
C ALA A 591 -6.43 21.10 1.37
N ILE A 592 -6.80 22.34 1.68
CA ILE A 592 -7.06 23.41 0.70
C ILE A 592 -5.77 23.69 -0.07
N LYS A 593 -5.82 23.57 -1.40
CA LYS A 593 -4.76 23.95 -2.32
C LYS A 593 -4.86 25.41 -2.69
N ASN A 594 -6.06 25.92 -2.96
CA ASN A 594 -6.33 27.34 -3.11
C ASN A 594 -7.83 27.65 -2.98
N VAL A 595 -8.14 28.94 -2.79
CA VAL A 595 -9.50 29.48 -2.78
C VAL A 595 -9.63 30.56 -3.85
N MET A 596 -10.75 30.60 -4.57
CA MET A 596 -11.01 31.53 -5.67
C MET A 596 -12.32 32.28 -5.42
N ALA A 597 -12.47 33.44 -6.07
CA ALA A 597 -13.67 34.26 -6.00
C ALA A 597 -14.28 34.47 -7.40
N GLY A 598 -15.60 34.34 -7.53
CA GLY A 598 -16.33 34.62 -8.75
C GLY A 598 -17.84 34.48 -8.58
N ASP A 599 -18.65 35.26 -9.29
CA ASP A 599 -20.11 35.12 -9.29
C ASP A 599 -20.50 33.93 -10.19
N ILE A 600 -20.54 32.73 -9.63
CA ILE A 600 -20.80 31.48 -10.38
C ILE A 600 -22.30 31.18 -10.50
N ASN A 601 -23.15 31.98 -9.84
CA ASN A 601 -24.59 31.78 -9.79
C ASN A 601 -25.42 32.96 -10.34
N ASP A 602 -24.76 34.05 -10.78
CA ASP A 602 -25.34 35.30 -11.33
C ASP A 602 -26.28 36.01 -10.34
N ASP A 603 -25.93 36.04 -9.04
CA ASP A 603 -26.67 36.78 -8.01
C ASP A 603 -26.12 38.18 -7.72
N GLY A 604 -24.98 38.54 -8.32
CA GLY A 604 -24.31 39.82 -8.18
C GLY A 604 -23.38 39.92 -6.97
N LYS A 605 -23.09 38.80 -6.29
CA LYS A 605 -22.08 38.69 -5.22
C LYS A 605 -20.96 37.75 -5.65
N ALA A 606 -19.79 37.88 -5.04
CA ALA A 606 -18.74 36.90 -5.25
C ALA A 606 -19.04 35.61 -4.46
N ASP A 607 -19.09 34.49 -5.15
CA ASP A 607 -19.09 33.16 -4.53
C ASP A 607 -17.64 32.70 -4.27
N ILE A 608 -17.47 31.76 -3.34
CA ILE A 608 -16.16 31.18 -3.02
C ILE A 608 -16.06 29.79 -3.64
N VAL A 609 -14.98 29.54 -4.38
CA VAL A 609 -14.63 28.22 -4.92
C VAL A 609 -13.41 27.69 -4.20
N VAL A 610 -13.51 26.50 -3.64
CA VAL A 610 -12.49 25.90 -2.77
C VAL A 610 -11.94 24.66 -3.46
N ALA A 611 -10.67 24.72 -3.86
CA ALA A 611 -9.97 23.54 -4.37
C ALA A 611 -9.16 22.90 -3.23
N THR A 612 -9.39 21.62 -3.00
CA THR A 612 -8.61 20.79 -2.07
C THR A 612 -7.72 19.83 -2.84
N ALA A 613 -6.87 19.08 -2.15
CA ALA A 613 -5.98 18.11 -2.79
C ALA A 613 -6.71 17.08 -3.67
N HIS A 614 -7.99 16.75 -3.41
CA HIS A 614 -8.72 15.71 -4.14
C HIS A 614 -10.05 16.17 -4.76
N GLY A 615 -10.40 17.45 -4.71
CA GLY A 615 -11.67 17.91 -5.24
C GLY A 615 -11.84 19.42 -5.24
N VAL A 616 -13.00 19.87 -5.74
CA VAL A 616 -13.40 21.27 -5.73
C VAL A 616 -14.84 21.39 -5.25
N SER A 617 -15.09 22.36 -4.37
CA SER A 617 -16.42 22.69 -3.85
C SER A 617 -16.70 24.18 -3.98
N THR A 618 -17.98 24.55 -3.90
CA THR A 618 -18.46 25.92 -4.03
C THR A 618 -19.25 26.34 -2.80
N ILE A 619 -19.10 27.59 -2.37
CA ILE A 619 -19.87 28.21 -1.28
C ILE A 619 -20.50 29.47 -1.88
N THR A 620 -21.80 29.37 -2.17
CA THR A 620 -22.58 30.44 -2.81
C THR A 620 -23.46 31.23 -1.85
N ASP A 621 -23.57 30.77 -0.60
CA ASP A 621 -24.20 31.49 0.50
C ASP A 621 -23.31 31.31 1.72
N LEU A 622 -22.91 32.42 2.35
CA LEU A 622 -22.07 32.40 3.56
C LEU A 622 -22.77 31.72 4.75
N ASN A 623 -24.08 31.52 4.70
CA ASN A 623 -24.85 30.73 5.68
C ASN A 623 -25.19 29.32 5.17
N GLY A 624 -24.86 29.00 3.92
CA GLY A 624 -25.14 27.73 3.26
C GLY A 624 -24.03 26.71 3.46
N SER A 625 -24.31 25.48 3.03
CA SER A 625 -23.32 24.42 2.94
C SER A 625 -22.51 24.53 1.65
N ALA A 626 -21.25 24.10 1.70
CA ALA A 626 -20.45 23.89 0.50
C ALA A 626 -21.08 22.78 -0.37
N SER A 627 -20.98 22.96 -1.68
CA SER A 627 -21.47 22.03 -2.68
C SER A 627 -20.31 21.48 -3.51
N PRO A 628 -19.98 20.18 -3.40
CA PRO A 628 -18.97 19.53 -4.23
C PRO A 628 -19.36 19.59 -5.72
N VAL A 629 -18.42 20.04 -6.55
CA VAL A 629 -18.60 20.11 -8.01
C VAL A 629 -17.66 19.15 -8.75
N TYR A 630 -16.50 18.84 -8.16
CA TYR A 630 -15.53 17.89 -8.69
C TYR A 630 -14.91 17.10 -7.53
N SER A 631 -14.76 15.78 -7.68
CA SER A 631 -14.09 14.92 -6.69
C SER A 631 -13.42 13.76 -7.40
N ASN A 632 -12.14 13.55 -7.12
CA ASN A 632 -11.36 12.44 -7.67
C ASN A 632 -10.28 12.00 -6.69
N ASN A 633 -10.55 10.94 -5.93
CA ASN A 633 -9.63 10.44 -4.90
C ASN A 633 -8.39 9.73 -5.50
N ASN A 634 -8.34 9.50 -6.82
CA ASN A 634 -7.20 8.87 -7.50
C ASN A 634 -6.24 9.88 -8.11
N ARG A 635 -6.57 11.18 -8.08
CA ARG A 635 -5.74 12.26 -8.62
C ARG A 635 -5.59 13.36 -7.60
N TYR A 636 -4.53 14.13 -7.75
CA TYR A 636 -4.22 15.27 -6.90
C TYR A 636 -4.38 16.57 -7.67
N VAL A 637 -5.10 17.53 -7.09
CA VAL A 637 -5.22 18.89 -7.63
C VAL A 637 -3.92 19.65 -7.38
N ILE A 638 -3.36 20.19 -8.45
CA ILE A 638 -2.09 20.92 -8.47
C ILE A 638 -2.33 22.43 -8.54
N ALA A 639 -3.23 22.84 -9.43
CA ALA A 639 -3.67 24.21 -9.57
C ALA A 639 -5.13 24.26 -10.04
N ALA A 640 -5.87 25.26 -9.60
CA ALA A 640 -7.21 25.55 -10.09
C ALA A 640 -7.40 27.06 -10.27
N ARG A 641 -8.07 27.46 -11.36
CA ARG A 641 -8.36 28.87 -11.69
C ARG A 641 -9.76 29.01 -12.29
N LEU A 642 -10.33 30.22 -12.20
CA LEU A 642 -11.60 30.58 -12.81
C LEU A 642 -11.36 31.50 -14.02
N ALA A 643 -12.04 31.24 -15.14
CA ALA A 643 -12.05 32.14 -16.28
C ALA A 643 -13.32 31.95 -17.13
N ASP A 644 -13.94 33.06 -17.54
CA ASP A 644 -15.06 33.06 -18.49
C ASP A 644 -14.52 32.87 -19.91
N ILE A 645 -14.76 31.71 -20.51
CA ILE A 645 -14.26 31.40 -21.85
C ILE A 645 -15.31 31.53 -22.96
N ASP A 646 -16.59 31.66 -22.60
CA ASP A 646 -17.69 31.73 -23.58
C ASP A 646 -18.46 33.08 -23.60
N GLY A 647 -18.12 33.97 -22.68
CA GLY A 647 -18.60 35.34 -22.57
C GLY A 647 -19.99 35.46 -21.96
N ASP A 648 -20.44 34.47 -21.18
CA ASP A 648 -21.74 34.48 -20.51
C ASP A 648 -21.73 35.16 -19.13
N SER A 649 -20.56 35.63 -18.67
CA SER A 649 -20.31 36.25 -17.36
C SER A 649 -20.31 35.29 -16.16
N ILE A 650 -20.46 33.98 -16.37
CA ILE A 650 -20.25 32.94 -15.37
C ILE A 650 -18.92 32.25 -15.70
N PRO A 651 -17.91 32.27 -14.82
CA PRO A 651 -16.63 31.68 -15.16
C PRO A 651 -16.66 30.15 -15.16
N GLU A 652 -15.86 29.54 -16.05
CA GLU A 652 -15.55 28.11 -16.02
C GLU A 652 -14.45 27.79 -14.99
N LEU A 653 -14.49 26.56 -14.46
CA LEU A 653 -13.51 26.01 -13.54
C LEU A 653 -12.43 25.21 -14.29
N PHE A 654 -11.17 25.61 -14.12
CA PHE A 654 -10.01 24.90 -14.65
C PHE A 654 -9.35 24.12 -13.53
N ILE A 655 -9.06 22.85 -13.75
CA ILE A 655 -8.44 21.96 -12.75
C ILE A 655 -7.25 21.24 -13.39
N LEU A 656 -6.04 21.63 -13.02
CA LEU A 656 -4.82 20.86 -13.31
C LEU A 656 -4.65 19.82 -12.22
N SER A 657 -4.63 18.54 -12.60
CA SER A 657 -4.47 17.41 -11.70
C SER A 657 -3.40 16.43 -12.17
N GLY A 658 -2.77 15.67 -11.27
CA GLY A 658 -1.90 14.56 -11.63
C GLY A 658 -2.18 13.27 -10.85
N ASP A 659 -1.50 12.20 -11.23
CA ASP A 659 -1.61 10.90 -10.55
C ASP A 659 -1.06 10.97 -9.10
N ASP A 660 -0.11 11.88 -8.85
CA ASP A 660 0.40 12.18 -7.52
C ASP A 660 0.79 13.68 -7.38
N ASP A 661 1.06 14.12 -6.16
CA ASP A 661 1.37 15.53 -5.83
C ASP A 661 2.84 15.93 -6.12
N TYR A 662 3.73 15.00 -6.46
CA TYR A 662 5.19 15.21 -6.53
C TYR A 662 5.78 15.03 -7.94
N SER A 663 5.17 14.18 -8.75
CA SER A 663 5.58 13.81 -10.10
C SER A 663 4.97 14.76 -11.10
N ASP A 664 5.80 15.19 -12.05
CA ASP A 664 5.39 15.99 -13.19
C ASP A 664 4.75 15.15 -14.32
N ALA A 665 4.84 13.82 -14.25
CA ALA A 665 4.19 12.90 -15.20
C ALA A 665 2.73 12.60 -14.86
N GLY A 666 1.90 12.32 -15.88
CA GLY A 666 0.49 11.96 -15.72
C GLY A 666 -0.40 13.15 -15.41
N ARG A 667 -0.01 14.37 -15.83
CA ARG A 667 -0.75 15.61 -15.57
C ARG A 667 -1.86 15.81 -16.61
N GLN A 668 -3.04 16.22 -16.16
CA GLN A 668 -4.22 16.47 -16.98
C GLN A 668 -4.89 17.76 -16.52
N LEU A 669 -5.36 18.58 -17.46
CA LEU A 669 -6.20 19.74 -17.17
C LEU A 669 -7.61 19.51 -17.69
N ASP A 670 -8.59 19.68 -16.81
CA ASP A 670 -10.02 19.65 -17.14
C ASP A 670 -10.64 21.03 -16.99
N ILE A 671 -11.52 21.40 -17.93
CA ILE A 671 -12.31 22.64 -17.90
C ILE A 671 -13.77 22.27 -17.73
N LEU A 672 -14.41 22.76 -16.66
CA LEU A 672 -15.77 22.40 -16.25
C LEU A 672 -16.66 23.64 -16.20
N SER A 673 -17.90 23.51 -16.64
CA SER A 673 -18.95 24.49 -16.34
C SER A 673 -19.68 24.08 -15.06
N PHE A 674 -19.95 25.03 -14.16
CA PHE A 674 -20.72 24.78 -12.93
C PHE A 674 -22.14 24.26 -13.20
N ALA A 675 -22.72 24.57 -14.35
CA ALA A 675 -24.04 24.07 -14.74
C ALA A 675 -24.04 22.57 -15.13
N SER A 676 -22.90 22.02 -15.53
CA SER A 676 -22.76 20.62 -15.97
C SER A 676 -21.37 20.03 -15.68
N PRO A 677 -20.94 19.95 -14.40
CA PRO A 677 -19.56 19.64 -14.05
C PRO A 677 -19.17 18.18 -14.33
N ALA A 678 -20.14 17.28 -14.54
CA ALA A 678 -19.89 15.87 -14.86
C ALA A 678 -19.34 15.63 -16.27
N THR A 679 -19.26 16.65 -17.13
CA THR A 679 -18.74 16.52 -18.49
C THR A 679 -17.83 17.70 -18.79
N PRO A 680 -16.50 17.47 -18.88
CA PRO A 680 -15.57 18.54 -19.23
C PRO A 680 -15.88 19.16 -20.59
N LEU A 681 -15.76 20.48 -20.68
CA LEU A 681 -15.77 21.24 -21.92
C LEU A 681 -14.52 20.91 -22.74
N PHE A 682 -13.37 20.83 -22.04
CA PHE A 682 -12.10 20.39 -22.59
C PHE A 682 -11.35 19.52 -21.57
N THR A 683 -10.54 18.62 -22.10
CA THR A 683 -9.55 17.83 -21.35
C THR A 683 -8.25 17.83 -22.13
N PHE A 684 -7.14 18.17 -21.47
CA PHE A 684 -5.81 18.21 -22.05
C PHE A 684 -4.83 17.35 -21.25
N ASP A 685 -4.10 16.47 -21.93
CA ASP A 685 -2.95 15.76 -21.36
C ASP A 685 -1.72 16.68 -21.39
N LEU A 686 -1.22 17.05 -20.21
CA LEU A 686 -0.23 18.12 -20.03
C LEU A 686 0.93 17.68 -19.14
N ASP A 687 1.54 16.52 -19.44
CA ASP A 687 2.75 16.06 -18.75
C ASP A 687 3.81 17.18 -18.62
N GLY A 688 4.35 17.33 -17.42
CA GLY A 688 5.30 18.38 -17.07
C GLY A 688 4.67 19.69 -16.58
N ALA A 689 3.34 19.81 -16.58
CA ALA A 689 2.67 21.05 -16.19
C ALA A 689 2.57 21.18 -14.67
N ASP A 690 2.98 22.36 -14.19
CA ASP A 690 2.88 22.76 -12.77
C ASP A 690 2.01 24.02 -12.60
N ASP A 691 1.86 24.83 -13.65
CA ASP A 691 1.06 26.06 -13.63
C ASP A 691 0.52 26.39 -15.03
N PHE A 692 -0.58 27.15 -15.07
CA PHE A 692 -1.24 27.58 -16.29
C PHE A 692 -1.92 28.95 -16.13
N ALA A 693 -1.96 29.75 -17.19
CA ALA A 693 -2.71 31.00 -17.27
C ALA A 693 -3.83 30.92 -18.32
N VAL A 694 -4.83 31.79 -18.20
CA VAL A 694 -5.94 31.89 -19.15
C VAL A 694 -6.10 33.35 -19.58
N ALA A 695 -5.86 33.65 -20.85
CA ALA A 695 -5.96 35.00 -21.40
C ALA A 695 -6.07 34.97 -22.93
N ASN A 696 -6.67 36.00 -23.52
CA ASN A 696 -6.60 36.23 -24.98
C ASN A 696 -5.20 36.75 -25.36
N VAL A 697 -4.39 35.90 -25.98
CA VAL A 697 -3.02 36.20 -26.42
C VAL A 697 -2.91 36.33 -27.95
N ASP A 698 -4.04 36.36 -28.66
CA ASP A 698 -4.10 36.64 -30.10
C ASP A 698 -5.14 37.72 -30.50
N ASN A 699 -5.57 37.74 -31.77
CA ASN A 699 -6.46 38.79 -32.29
C ASN A 699 -7.91 38.32 -32.56
N ASP A 700 -8.28 37.11 -32.18
CA ASP A 700 -9.61 36.56 -32.46
C ASP A 700 -10.61 36.70 -31.31
N GLY A 701 -10.12 37.01 -30.11
CA GLY A 701 -10.92 37.33 -28.93
C GLY A 701 -11.45 36.11 -28.18
N ALA A 702 -11.11 34.89 -28.60
CA ALA A 702 -11.21 33.72 -27.75
C ALA A 702 -10.12 33.77 -26.67
N MET A 703 -10.34 33.05 -25.57
CA MET A 703 -9.32 32.89 -24.53
C MET A 703 -8.42 31.72 -24.88
N GLU A 704 -7.13 31.82 -24.58
CA GLU A 704 -6.20 30.71 -24.67
C GLU A 704 -5.87 30.13 -23.31
N LEU A 705 -5.62 28.82 -23.27
CA LEU A 705 -4.92 28.16 -22.17
C LEU A 705 -3.41 28.21 -22.44
N ILE A 706 -2.66 28.84 -21.54
CA ILE A 706 -1.21 28.98 -21.59
C ILE A 706 -0.58 28.13 -20.50
N VAL A 707 0.25 27.16 -20.85
CA VAL A 707 0.84 26.20 -19.91
C VAL A 707 2.33 26.47 -19.75
N ASN A 708 2.85 26.39 -18.52
CA ASN A 708 4.27 26.65 -18.22
C ASN A 708 5.26 25.85 -19.11
N THR A 709 4.87 24.63 -19.52
CA THR A 709 5.60 23.76 -20.47
C THR A 709 5.76 24.32 -21.89
N GLY A 710 5.14 25.46 -22.20
CA GLY A 710 5.28 26.19 -23.46
C GLY A 710 4.15 25.96 -24.45
N LEU A 711 3.05 25.33 -24.03
CA LEU A 711 1.88 25.07 -24.87
C LEU A 711 0.87 26.22 -24.78
N VAL A 712 0.23 26.56 -25.89
CA VAL A 712 -0.87 27.53 -25.99
C VAL A 712 -2.01 26.94 -26.81
N TYR A 713 -3.17 26.75 -26.19
CA TYR A 713 -4.37 26.18 -26.83
C TYR A 713 -5.48 27.22 -26.95
N ASP A 714 -6.13 27.30 -28.10
CA ASP A 714 -7.33 28.11 -28.29
C ASP A 714 -8.54 27.42 -27.63
N LEU A 715 -9.22 28.09 -26.68
CA LEU A 715 -10.35 27.49 -25.96
C LEU A 715 -11.69 27.61 -26.68
N ASN A 716 -11.71 28.12 -27.91
CA ASN A 716 -12.87 28.00 -28.78
C ASN A 716 -12.82 26.72 -29.65
N SER A 717 -11.64 26.28 -30.09
CA SER A 717 -11.47 25.07 -30.92
C SER A 717 -10.81 23.88 -30.22
N GLY A 718 -10.08 24.09 -29.12
CA GLY A 718 -9.23 23.11 -28.45
C GLY A 718 -7.91 22.82 -29.17
N GLU A 719 -7.59 23.54 -30.24
CA GLU A 719 -6.38 23.29 -31.04
C GLU A 719 -5.16 24.03 -30.47
N ASN A 720 -4.00 23.37 -30.52
CA ASN A 720 -2.73 23.99 -30.16
C ASN A 720 -2.33 25.06 -31.20
N GLN A 721 -2.22 26.30 -30.77
CA GLN A 721 -1.79 27.41 -31.62
C GLN A 721 -0.27 27.62 -31.61
N TRP A 722 0.39 27.38 -30.47
CA TRP A 722 1.82 27.55 -30.30
C TRP A 722 2.43 26.55 -29.31
N TYR A 723 3.60 26.02 -29.69
CA TYR A 723 4.50 25.30 -28.78
C TYR A 723 5.87 25.98 -28.75
N ASN A 724 6.28 26.44 -27.58
CA ASN A 724 7.62 26.90 -27.27
C ASN A 724 8.44 25.77 -26.64
N GLY A 725 9.32 25.14 -27.41
CA GLY A 725 10.07 23.95 -26.97
C GLY A 725 11.06 24.15 -25.82
N SER A 726 11.25 25.39 -25.33
CA SER A 726 11.99 25.67 -24.10
C SER A 726 11.10 25.78 -22.86
N GLY A 727 9.77 25.76 -23.01
CA GLY A 727 8.83 26.21 -22.00
C GLY A 727 8.77 27.74 -21.87
N PHE A 728 7.78 28.22 -21.14
CA PHE A 728 7.69 29.60 -20.65
C PHE A 728 8.38 29.76 -19.29
N GLY A 729 8.37 28.71 -18.48
CA GLY A 729 8.99 28.66 -17.16
C GLY A 729 8.88 27.24 -16.60
N SER A 730 9.52 27.00 -15.46
CA SER A 730 9.37 25.70 -14.78
C SER A 730 8.34 25.72 -13.66
N GLU A 731 7.95 26.90 -13.14
CA GLU A 731 7.10 26.98 -11.95
C GLU A 731 5.93 27.95 -12.10
N HIS A 732 6.13 29.08 -12.81
CA HIS A 732 5.11 30.14 -12.86
C HIS A 732 4.81 30.56 -14.30
N VAL A 733 3.53 30.77 -14.59
CA VAL A 733 3.07 31.41 -15.82
C VAL A 733 1.87 32.31 -15.54
N ALA A 734 1.92 33.54 -16.05
CA ALA A 734 0.80 34.49 -16.06
C ALA A 734 0.69 35.15 -17.44
N ALA A 735 -0.37 35.91 -17.65
CA ALA A 735 -0.58 36.65 -18.87
C ALA A 735 -1.32 37.98 -18.61
N GLY A 736 -1.00 39.01 -19.38
CA GLY A 736 -1.68 40.31 -19.33
C GLY A 736 -1.15 41.34 -20.32
N ASP A 737 -1.90 42.42 -20.53
CA ASP A 737 -1.65 43.42 -21.58
C ASP A 737 -0.67 44.51 -21.12
N ILE A 738 0.61 44.14 -21.03
CA ILE A 738 1.68 45.04 -20.54
C ILE A 738 2.02 46.19 -21.51
N ASN A 739 1.54 46.13 -22.75
CA ASN A 739 1.84 47.12 -23.77
C ASN A 739 0.64 48.02 -24.13
N GLY A 740 -0.57 47.63 -23.71
CA GLY A 740 -1.83 48.35 -23.90
C GLY A 740 -2.40 48.23 -25.31
N ASP A 741 -2.19 47.11 -26.00
CA ASP A 741 -2.71 46.88 -27.36
C ASP A 741 -4.00 46.07 -27.42
N GLY A 742 -4.50 45.61 -26.27
CA GLY A 742 -5.70 44.81 -26.09
C GLY A 742 -5.50 43.30 -26.25
N VAL A 743 -4.25 42.83 -26.38
CA VAL A 743 -3.87 41.42 -26.41
C VAL A 743 -2.86 41.16 -25.31
N ALA A 744 -3.04 40.08 -24.56
CA ALA A 744 -2.14 39.74 -23.47
C ALA A 744 -0.78 39.22 -24.00
N GLU A 745 0.29 39.64 -23.34
CA GLU A 745 1.59 38.98 -23.40
C GLU A 745 1.69 37.86 -22.35
N ILE A 746 2.55 36.87 -22.62
CA ILE A 746 2.79 35.75 -21.70
C ILE A 746 4.04 36.04 -20.86
N PHE A 747 3.92 35.86 -19.55
CA PHE A 747 4.99 35.96 -18.58
C PHE A 747 5.33 34.58 -18.05
N GLY A 748 6.59 34.18 -18.11
CA GLY A 748 7.04 32.90 -17.60
C GLY A 748 8.26 33.04 -16.70
N ALA A 749 8.28 32.26 -15.62
CA ALA A 749 9.37 32.26 -14.66
C ALA A 749 9.66 30.88 -14.05
N SER A 750 10.87 30.77 -13.53
CA SER A 750 11.34 29.67 -12.68
C SER A 750 11.74 30.26 -11.33
N ARG A 751 11.70 29.46 -10.25
CA ARG A 751 12.10 29.93 -8.92
C ARG A 751 13.48 30.54 -8.87
N TRP A 752 14.44 29.98 -9.60
CA TRP A 752 15.79 30.51 -9.73
C TRP A 752 16.12 30.67 -11.20
N GLY A 753 15.65 31.76 -11.80
CA GLY A 753 15.74 31.96 -13.25
C GLY A 753 15.41 33.36 -13.71
N ALA A 754 15.27 33.48 -15.03
CA ALA A 754 14.84 34.72 -15.65
C ALA A 754 13.32 34.79 -15.70
N VAL A 755 12.77 35.98 -15.48
CA VAL A 755 11.39 36.29 -15.83
C VAL A 755 11.36 36.76 -17.28
N THR A 756 10.59 36.10 -18.13
CA THR A 756 10.59 36.31 -19.58
C THR A 756 9.21 36.69 -20.09
N VAL A 757 9.16 37.67 -21.00
CA VAL A 757 7.93 38.14 -21.65
C VAL A 757 7.90 37.67 -23.10
N TYR A 758 6.78 37.12 -23.52
CA TYR A 758 6.57 36.59 -24.87
C TYR A 758 5.31 37.19 -25.52
N ASP A 759 5.40 37.39 -26.84
CA ASP A 759 4.25 37.67 -27.69
C ASP A 759 3.87 36.40 -28.45
N ALA A 760 2.66 35.89 -28.24
CA ALA A 760 2.17 34.66 -28.87
C ALA A 760 1.83 34.84 -30.37
N ARG A 761 1.48 36.06 -30.81
CA ARG A 761 1.19 36.40 -32.21
C ARG A 761 2.45 36.29 -33.05
N ASP A 762 3.55 36.85 -32.54
CA ASP A 762 4.87 36.81 -33.18
C ASP A 762 5.68 35.56 -32.79
N ARG A 763 5.23 34.79 -31.79
CA ARG A 763 5.89 33.60 -31.23
C ARG A 763 7.33 33.90 -30.85
N SER A 764 7.51 35.03 -30.18
CA SER A 764 8.83 35.60 -29.93
C SER A 764 8.94 36.17 -28.52
N GLN A 765 10.16 36.12 -27.98
CA GLN A 765 10.49 36.77 -26.72
C GLN A 765 10.65 38.28 -26.93
N LEU A 766 9.94 39.08 -26.12
CA LEU A 766 10.00 40.54 -26.14
C LEU A 766 11.08 41.09 -25.20
N ALA A 767 11.14 40.56 -23.98
CA ALA A 767 12.02 41.03 -22.91
C ALA A 767 12.34 39.91 -21.91
N ALA A 768 13.37 40.10 -21.09
CA ALA A 768 13.65 39.25 -19.92
C ALA A 768 14.43 40.02 -18.86
N ILE A 769 14.34 39.55 -17.61
CA ILE A 769 15.16 39.98 -16.47
C ILE A 769 15.76 38.72 -15.83
N ASP A 770 17.08 38.68 -15.66
CA ASP A 770 17.81 37.55 -15.07
C ASP A 770 17.91 37.64 -13.52
N ASP A 771 18.24 36.50 -12.90
CA ASP A 771 18.68 36.36 -11.50
C ASP A 771 17.65 36.74 -10.43
N LEU A 772 16.39 36.36 -10.62
CA LEU A 772 15.33 36.54 -9.63
C LEU A 772 15.03 35.25 -8.87
N ASN A 773 14.52 35.40 -7.65
CA ASN A 773 14.08 34.32 -6.79
C ASN A 773 12.55 34.34 -6.69
N ILE A 774 11.81 33.84 -7.68
CA ILE A 774 10.37 34.10 -7.77
C ILE A 774 9.54 33.09 -6.96
N CYS A 775 8.68 33.59 -6.07
CA CYS A 775 7.62 32.81 -5.42
C CYS A 775 6.24 33.04 -6.05
N ASP A 776 6.01 34.25 -6.55
CA ASP A 776 4.75 34.58 -7.19
C ASP A 776 4.95 35.60 -8.32
N LEU A 777 4.07 35.52 -9.31
CA LEU A 777 4.11 36.32 -10.52
C LEU A 777 2.68 36.55 -11.02
N ILE A 778 2.26 37.82 -11.04
CA ILE A 778 0.92 38.21 -11.49
C ILE A 778 0.99 39.38 -12.47
N SER A 779 -0.11 39.62 -13.18
CA SER A 779 -0.32 40.78 -14.03
C SER A 779 -1.43 41.64 -13.45
N TYR A 780 -1.22 42.95 -13.32
CA TYR A 780 -2.23 43.87 -12.79
C TYR A 780 -1.98 45.32 -13.21
N ASP A 781 -3.01 46.05 -13.65
CA ASP A 781 -2.97 47.51 -13.89
C ASP A 781 -2.92 48.27 -12.56
N ILE A 782 -1.73 48.29 -11.93
CA ILE A 782 -1.55 48.78 -10.55
C ILE A 782 -1.53 50.30 -10.48
N ASP A 783 -1.20 50.97 -11.59
CA ASP A 783 -1.21 52.43 -11.69
C ASP A 783 -2.46 53.02 -12.36
N GLN A 784 -3.38 52.16 -12.82
CA GLN A 784 -4.67 52.48 -13.45
C GLN A 784 -4.52 53.27 -14.77
N ASP A 785 -3.51 52.95 -15.59
CA ASP A 785 -3.28 53.55 -16.90
C ASP A 785 -3.88 52.77 -18.09
N ASN A 786 -4.55 51.64 -17.82
CA ASN A 786 -5.04 50.63 -18.78
C ASN A 786 -3.92 49.85 -19.47
N ARG A 787 -2.80 49.65 -18.79
CA ARG A 787 -1.78 48.67 -19.12
C ARG A 787 -1.47 47.90 -17.87
N ASP A 788 -1.22 46.61 -18.03
CA ASP A 788 -0.86 45.83 -16.87
C ASP A 788 0.62 46.04 -16.55
N GLU A 789 0.95 46.10 -15.26
CA GLU A 789 2.30 45.88 -14.80
C GLU A 789 2.53 44.40 -14.54
N LEU A 790 3.76 43.95 -14.77
CA LEU A 790 4.22 42.64 -14.30
C LEU A 790 4.68 42.79 -12.84
N LEU A 791 3.96 42.16 -11.92
CA LEU A 791 4.31 42.13 -10.50
C LEU A 791 5.02 40.80 -10.18
N THR A 792 6.11 40.89 -9.44
CA THR A 792 6.90 39.73 -9.00
C THR A 792 7.16 39.80 -7.51
N ALA A 793 7.06 38.65 -6.84
CA ALA A 793 7.35 38.50 -5.42
C ALA A 793 8.53 37.56 -5.20
N ASP A 794 9.52 37.99 -4.41
CA ASP A 794 10.67 37.14 -4.11
C ASP A 794 10.30 36.00 -3.12
N CYS A 795 11.00 34.87 -3.22
CA CYS A 795 10.69 33.63 -2.49
C CYS A 795 11.43 33.49 -1.15
N GLN A 796 12.53 34.22 -1.00
CA GLN A 796 13.25 34.39 0.26
C GLN A 796 13.12 35.86 0.68
N TRP A 797 13.93 36.35 1.62
CA TRP A 797 14.03 37.79 1.85
C TRP A 797 14.38 38.54 0.56
N GLY A 798 13.64 39.61 0.28
CA GLY A 798 13.80 40.40 -0.93
C GLY A 798 12.70 41.43 -1.06
N ASN A 799 12.18 41.58 -2.28
CA ASN A 799 11.23 42.62 -2.61
C ASN A 799 9.98 42.08 -3.31
N ILE A 800 8.91 42.86 -3.23
CA ILE A 800 7.86 42.86 -4.26
C ILE A 800 8.19 43.98 -5.23
N SER A 801 8.11 43.70 -6.53
CA SER A 801 8.51 44.63 -7.58
C SER A 801 7.50 44.66 -8.72
N ALA A 802 7.30 45.83 -9.33
CA ALA A 802 6.54 45.99 -10.56
C ALA A 802 7.43 46.41 -11.73
N TYR A 803 7.08 45.94 -12.92
CA TYR A 803 7.79 46.23 -14.15
C TYR A 803 6.85 46.55 -15.32
N SER A 804 7.14 47.66 -15.99
CA SER A 804 6.54 48.06 -17.26
C SER A 804 7.38 47.62 -18.47
N LEU A 805 6.74 47.37 -19.61
CA LEU A 805 7.45 47.12 -20.87
C LEU A 805 7.75 48.43 -21.62
N ASN A 806 9.03 48.77 -21.78
CA ASN A 806 9.45 49.95 -22.53
C ASN A 806 10.53 49.64 -23.58
N GLY A 807 10.16 49.72 -24.86
CA GLY A 807 11.11 49.57 -25.97
C GLY A 807 11.75 48.19 -26.08
N GLY A 808 11.02 47.12 -25.71
CA GLY A 808 11.52 45.74 -25.71
C GLY A 808 12.40 45.40 -24.49
N SER A 809 12.19 46.09 -23.38
CA SER A 809 12.88 45.81 -22.11
C SER A 809 11.92 46.09 -20.96
N LEU A 810 11.93 45.23 -19.95
CA LEU A 810 11.22 45.47 -18.71
C LEU A 810 11.97 46.54 -17.88
N VAL A 811 11.25 47.54 -17.42
CA VAL A 811 11.75 48.64 -16.58
C VAL A 811 11.12 48.51 -15.21
N ASN A 812 11.93 48.43 -14.17
CA ASN A 812 11.42 48.43 -12.80
C ASN A 812 10.81 49.81 -12.48
N ASP A 813 9.53 49.83 -12.12
CA ASP A 813 8.82 51.04 -11.76
C ASP A 813 8.99 51.34 -10.27
N TRP A 814 8.90 50.30 -9.45
CA TRP A 814 9.15 50.34 -8.02
C TRP A 814 9.52 48.96 -7.45
N SER A 815 10.08 49.00 -6.25
CA SER A 815 10.25 47.82 -5.39
C SER A 815 9.98 48.23 -3.94
N ILE A 816 9.30 47.37 -3.20
CA ILE A 816 9.09 47.49 -1.75
C ILE A 816 9.66 46.27 -1.05
N ASP A 817 10.21 46.46 0.15
CA ASP A 817 10.71 45.36 0.97
C ASP A 817 9.52 44.51 1.44
N MET A 818 9.66 43.18 1.39
CA MET A 818 8.70 42.28 2.04
C MET A 818 8.85 42.31 3.57
N LEU A 819 7.77 42.00 4.29
CA LEU A 819 7.76 42.06 5.76
C LEU A 819 8.46 40.88 6.43
N ALA A 820 8.37 39.68 5.85
CA ALA A 820 9.03 38.47 6.35
C ALA A 820 9.53 37.61 5.18
N HIS A 821 9.99 36.39 5.45
CA HIS A 821 10.48 35.47 4.42
C HIS A 821 9.33 35.00 3.52
N SER A 822 9.56 34.82 2.22
CA SER A 822 8.54 34.52 1.19
C SER A 822 7.44 35.57 1.02
N ALA A 823 6.94 35.68 -0.20
CA ALA A 823 5.77 36.45 -0.57
C ALA A 823 4.94 35.62 -1.55
N VAL A 824 3.77 35.15 -1.10
CA VAL A 824 2.92 34.18 -1.82
C VAL A 824 1.50 34.75 -1.95
N SER A 825 0.80 34.35 -3.00
CA SER A 825 -0.58 34.78 -3.29
C SER A 825 -0.77 36.29 -3.34
N LEU A 826 0.10 36.98 -4.08
CA LEU A 826 0.01 38.41 -4.33
C LEU A 826 -1.32 38.76 -5.00
N THR A 827 -2.01 39.78 -4.49
CA THR A 827 -3.27 40.28 -5.08
C THR A 827 -3.41 41.78 -4.87
N ALA A 828 -4.22 42.43 -5.70
CA ALA A 828 -4.52 43.86 -5.58
C ALA A 828 -6.02 44.16 -5.70
N GLY A 829 -6.51 45.11 -4.91
CA GLY A 829 -7.91 45.56 -4.92
C GLY A 829 -8.18 46.63 -3.86
N ASP A 830 -9.30 47.36 -4.01
CA ASP A 830 -9.80 48.35 -3.04
C ASP A 830 -10.49 47.61 -1.88
N ALA A 831 -9.70 47.17 -0.90
CA ALA A 831 -10.19 46.31 0.19
C ALA A 831 -10.62 47.11 1.41
N ASP A 832 -10.07 48.32 1.62
CA ASP A 832 -10.53 49.22 2.69
C ASP A 832 -11.61 50.23 2.24
N ASN A 833 -12.04 50.12 0.98
CA ASN A 833 -13.19 50.81 0.39
C ASN A 833 -13.03 52.34 0.36
N ASP A 834 -11.80 52.82 0.17
CA ASP A 834 -11.47 54.24 0.07
C ASP A 834 -11.36 54.74 -1.39
N GLY A 835 -11.42 53.83 -2.36
CA GLY A 835 -11.33 54.09 -3.79
C GLY A 835 -9.92 54.03 -4.37
N ALA A 836 -8.89 53.79 -3.57
CA ALA A 836 -7.54 53.42 -4.00
C ALA A 836 -7.38 51.89 -4.00
N LEU A 837 -6.26 51.40 -4.53
CA LEU A 837 -5.93 49.97 -4.48
C LEU A 837 -5.02 49.69 -3.30
N GLU A 838 -5.17 48.53 -2.69
CA GLU A 838 -4.19 47.94 -1.79
C GLU A 838 -3.57 46.72 -2.45
N LEU A 839 -2.30 46.45 -2.13
CA LEU A 839 -1.61 45.22 -2.47
C LEU A 839 -1.57 44.32 -1.23
N PHE A 840 -1.89 43.03 -1.37
CA PHE A 840 -1.84 42.03 -0.30
C PHE A 840 -0.97 40.84 -0.69
N TRP A 841 -0.28 40.26 0.29
CA TRP A 841 0.47 39.02 0.12
C TRP A 841 0.67 38.32 1.48
N SER A 842 0.92 37.02 1.47
CA SER A 842 1.36 36.30 2.66
C SER A 842 2.88 36.33 2.77
N SER A 843 3.40 36.52 3.98
CA SER A 843 4.82 36.38 4.30
C SER A 843 5.00 35.56 5.58
N GLY A 844 6.19 35.01 5.79
CA GLY A 844 6.54 34.18 6.97
C GLY A 844 6.55 32.67 6.71
N THR A 845 5.74 32.23 5.74
CA THR A 845 5.26 30.84 5.53
C THR A 845 6.31 29.77 5.25
N THR A 846 7.55 30.17 4.97
CA THR A 846 8.67 29.25 4.72
C THR A 846 9.81 29.42 5.73
N SER A 847 9.55 30.16 6.81
CA SER A 847 10.45 30.32 7.95
C SER A 847 9.88 29.61 9.18
N THR A 848 10.57 29.72 10.32
CA THR A 848 10.04 29.27 11.61
C THR A 848 9.43 30.41 12.41
N GLY A 849 9.53 31.66 11.97
CA GLY A 849 8.99 32.82 12.67
C GLY A 849 7.53 33.09 12.28
N GLU A 850 7.01 34.26 12.67
CA GLU A 850 5.60 34.59 12.45
C GLU A 850 5.19 34.65 10.97
N ASP A 851 3.95 34.23 10.74
CA ASP A 851 3.22 34.37 9.50
C ASP A 851 2.40 35.68 9.50
N VAL A 852 2.50 36.44 8.41
CA VAL A 852 1.99 37.81 8.33
C VAL A 852 1.16 38.01 7.07
N LEU A 853 -0.09 38.44 7.26
CA LEU A 853 -0.89 39.01 6.20
C LEU A 853 -0.43 40.45 5.95
N ALA A 854 0.43 40.62 4.97
CA ALA A 854 1.04 41.89 4.66
C ALA A 854 0.18 42.70 3.68
N SER A 855 0.23 44.03 3.81
CA SER A 855 -0.44 44.93 2.88
C SER A 855 0.36 46.19 2.58
N ALA A 856 0.04 46.83 1.46
CA ALA A 856 0.56 48.13 1.08
C ALA A 856 -0.50 48.98 0.40
N ASP A 857 -0.64 50.24 0.83
CA ASP A 857 -1.57 51.19 0.21
C ASP A 857 -0.95 51.72 -1.10
N VAL A 858 -1.69 51.68 -2.21
CA VAL A 858 -1.21 52.10 -3.53
C VAL A 858 -1.69 53.52 -3.85
N ALA A 859 -0.76 54.46 -3.88
CA ALA A 859 -1.06 55.86 -4.18
C ALA A 859 -0.39 56.32 -5.48
N ASN A 860 -1.18 56.52 -6.54
CA ASN A 860 -0.70 56.82 -7.90
C ASN A 860 0.28 55.75 -8.43
N GLY A 861 -0.10 54.49 -8.31
CA GLY A 861 0.70 53.35 -8.80
C GLY A 861 1.94 53.00 -7.97
N ILE A 862 2.15 53.65 -6.83
CA ILE A 862 3.29 53.38 -5.95
C ILE A 862 2.78 52.83 -4.61
N PRO A 863 3.10 51.58 -4.25
CA PRO A 863 2.72 51.01 -2.98
C PRO A 863 3.57 51.55 -1.83
N THR A 864 2.97 51.68 -0.65
CA THR A 864 3.65 51.96 0.62
C THR A 864 3.21 50.92 1.65
N THR A 865 4.16 50.13 2.17
CA THR A 865 3.89 49.07 3.14
C THR A 865 3.19 49.60 4.39
N ASN A 866 2.14 48.90 4.82
CA ASN A 866 1.38 49.26 6.01
C ASN A 866 1.83 48.41 7.20
N GLU A 867 2.97 48.78 7.81
CA GLU A 867 3.50 48.09 9.00
C GLU A 867 2.60 48.20 10.24
N LEU A 868 1.59 49.08 10.22
CA LEU A 868 0.64 49.26 11.33
C LEU A 868 -0.60 48.37 11.19
N ARG A 869 -0.90 47.88 9.98
CA ARG A 869 -2.01 46.96 9.69
C ARG A 869 -1.47 45.52 9.74
N THR A 870 -1.16 45.06 10.94
CA THR A 870 -0.76 43.67 11.20
C THR A 870 -1.69 43.04 12.23
N ALA A 871 -1.97 41.76 12.06
CA ALA A 871 -2.64 40.93 13.05
C ALA A 871 -1.59 40.07 13.75
N VAL A 872 -1.87 39.72 15.01
CA VAL A 872 -1.06 38.74 15.73
C VAL A 872 -1.49 37.35 15.24
N GLU A 873 -0.54 36.54 14.79
CA GLU A 873 -0.74 35.11 14.51
C GLU A 873 -1.03 34.37 15.82
N LEU A 874 -2.07 33.53 15.82
CA LEU A 874 -2.55 32.82 17.00
C LEU A 874 -2.52 31.31 16.75
N ASP A 875 -1.83 30.55 17.59
CA ASP A 875 -1.48 29.16 17.25
C ASP A 875 -2.55 28.14 17.71
N TYR A 876 -3.08 28.30 18.93
CA TYR A 876 -4.04 27.35 19.53
C TYR A 876 -5.07 28.07 20.38
N PHE A 877 -6.28 27.52 20.47
CA PHE A 877 -7.38 28.09 21.24
C PHE A 877 -7.87 27.10 22.31
N THR A 878 -7.92 27.54 23.56
CA THR A 878 -8.61 26.85 24.66
C THR A 878 -9.80 27.66 25.13
N ALA A 879 -11.02 27.10 25.14
CA ALA A 879 -12.16 27.79 25.73
C ALA A 879 -12.04 27.87 27.26
N ALA A 880 -12.02 29.09 27.79
CA ALA A 880 -12.01 29.34 29.23
C ALA A 880 -13.44 29.35 29.81
N GLY A 881 -14.43 29.74 29.01
CA GLY A 881 -15.84 29.80 29.40
C GLY A 881 -16.51 31.08 28.93
N TRP A 882 -17.60 31.46 29.62
CA TRP A 882 -18.34 32.68 29.35
C TRP A 882 -18.21 33.65 30.52
N ALA A 883 -18.10 34.93 30.22
CA ALA A 883 -18.04 35.97 31.23
C ALA A 883 -18.59 37.30 30.71
N ASP A 884 -19.24 38.06 31.59
CA ASP A 884 -19.55 39.47 31.34
C ASP A 884 -18.26 40.29 31.50
N LEU A 885 -17.82 41.06 30.50
CA LEU A 885 -16.72 42.01 30.73
C LEU A 885 -17.16 43.06 31.76
N LEU A 886 -18.34 43.60 31.54
CA LEU A 886 -19.09 44.41 32.49
C LEU A 886 -20.54 43.88 32.50
N PRO A 887 -21.34 44.17 33.54
CA PRO A 887 -22.69 43.64 33.65
C PRO A 887 -23.53 43.87 32.38
N GLY A 888 -23.96 42.77 31.75
CA GLY A 888 -24.73 42.77 30.50
C GLY A 888 -23.91 42.81 29.21
N ASP A 889 -22.60 42.60 29.28
CA ASP A 889 -21.67 42.54 28.15
C ASP A 889 -21.01 41.17 28.02
N GLU A 890 -21.85 40.15 27.77
CA GLU A 890 -21.42 38.76 27.74
C GLU A 890 -20.42 38.49 26.59
N ARG A 891 -19.38 37.74 26.90
CA ARG A 891 -18.36 37.26 25.97
C ARG A 891 -18.12 35.78 26.16
N ALA A 892 -17.85 35.09 25.05
CA ALA A 892 -17.06 33.88 25.08
C ALA A 892 -15.58 34.25 25.27
N VAL A 893 -14.86 33.53 26.12
CA VAL A 893 -13.47 33.82 26.47
C VAL A 893 -12.61 32.61 26.14
N PHE A 894 -11.52 32.86 25.43
CA PHE A 894 -10.53 31.88 25.03
C PHE A 894 -9.16 32.29 25.56
N PHE A 895 -8.38 31.29 25.96
CA PHE A 895 -6.95 31.43 26.18
C PHE A 895 -6.22 30.94 24.94
N VAL A 896 -5.26 31.72 24.47
CA VAL A 896 -4.35 31.37 23.38
C VAL A 896 -3.01 31.04 24.03
N PRO A 897 -2.60 29.76 24.13
CA PRO A 897 -1.40 29.36 24.86
C PRO A 897 -0.08 29.83 24.24
N SER A 898 -0.07 30.07 22.93
CA SER A 898 1.11 30.40 22.12
C SER A 898 0.71 31.28 20.95
N SER A 899 1.57 32.22 20.55
CA SER A 899 1.36 33.10 19.40
C SER A 899 2.65 33.29 18.60
N GLN A 900 2.52 33.80 17.36
CA GLN A 900 3.66 34.03 16.46
C GLN A 900 4.52 32.78 16.25
N SER A 901 3.90 31.63 15.95
CA SER A 901 4.62 30.37 15.74
C SER A 901 5.51 29.99 16.95
N GLY A 902 5.04 30.29 18.17
CA GLY A 902 5.74 30.05 19.43
C GLY A 902 6.86 31.01 19.80
N TYR A 903 7.02 32.13 19.07
CA TYR A 903 8.00 33.17 19.41
C TYR A 903 7.47 34.17 20.45
N GLU A 904 6.15 34.29 20.57
CA GLU A 904 5.45 35.02 21.63
C GLU A 904 4.53 34.08 22.43
N GLY A 905 4.21 34.47 23.66
CA GLY A 905 3.51 33.59 24.58
C GLY A 905 2.00 33.76 24.64
N GLY A 906 1.46 33.45 25.81
CA GLY A 906 0.02 33.29 26.04
C GLY A 906 -0.77 34.61 26.00
N ARG A 907 -2.00 34.58 25.49
CA ARG A 907 -2.90 35.73 25.33
C ARG A 907 -4.33 35.38 25.72
N ILE A 908 -5.12 36.39 26.08
CA ILE A 908 -6.58 36.26 26.26
C ILE A 908 -7.28 36.79 25.03
N LEU A 909 -8.28 36.06 24.53
CA LEU A 909 -9.14 36.47 23.44
C LEU A 909 -10.60 36.43 23.89
N THR A 910 -11.36 37.47 23.57
CA THR A 910 -12.80 37.50 23.83
C THR A 910 -13.60 37.63 22.54
N MET A 911 -14.74 36.95 22.46
CA MET A 911 -15.66 37.01 21.34
C MET A 911 -17.04 37.46 21.82
N ASP A 912 -17.61 38.46 21.15
CA ASP A 912 -18.97 38.93 21.44
C ASP A 912 -20.06 38.07 20.79
N THR A 913 -21.32 38.38 21.10
CA THR A 913 -22.47 37.60 20.61
C THR A 913 -22.71 37.71 19.10
N ASN A 914 -22.03 38.63 18.41
CA ASN A 914 -22.03 38.80 16.95
C ASN A 914 -20.76 38.20 16.30
N GLY A 915 -19.84 37.62 17.09
CA GLY A 915 -18.59 37.05 16.61
C GLY A 915 -17.46 38.06 16.45
N VAL A 916 -17.58 39.29 16.97
CA VAL A 916 -16.47 40.25 16.95
C VAL A 916 -15.45 39.84 18.01
N THR A 917 -14.19 39.70 17.61
CA THR A 917 -13.10 39.26 18.49
C THR A 917 -12.24 40.43 18.97
N ALA A 918 -11.67 40.28 20.16
CA ALA A 918 -10.66 41.19 20.70
C ALA A 918 -9.52 40.39 21.31
N VAL A 919 -8.29 40.65 20.85
CA VAL A 919 -7.07 39.97 21.29
C VAL A 919 -6.33 40.85 22.28
N GLY A 920 -6.03 40.31 23.46
CA GLY A 920 -5.23 40.96 24.48
C GLY A 920 -3.74 41.00 24.14
N GLY A 921 -2.99 41.80 24.90
CA GLY A 921 -1.52 41.74 24.86
C GLY A 921 -0.99 40.42 25.38
N GLU A 922 0.30 40.14 25.10
CA GLU A 922 1.02 38.99 25.66
C GLU A 922 0.98 39.06 27.20
N LEU A 923 0.58 37.94 27.83
CA LEU A 923 0.51 37.77 29.27
C LEU A 923 1.85 37.32 29.86
N SER A 924 2.46 36.32 29.23
CA SER A 924 3.72 35.69 29.61
C SER A 924 4.20 34.76 28.50
N SER A 925 5.45 34.30 28.53
CA SER A 925 5.99 33.44 27.45
C SER A 925 5.35 32.04 27.36
N ASN A 926 4.81 31.49 28.46
CA ASN A 926 4.10 30.21 28.56
C ASN A 926 4.86 28.99 27.97
N TRP A 927 6.19 28.89 28.15
CA TRP A 927 7.01 27.83 27.53
C TRP A 927 6.86 26.45 28.17
N ASP A 928 6.13 26.32 29.29
CA ASP A 928 5.69 25.04 29.83
C ASP A 928 4.50 24.44 29.05
N ASN A 929 3.91 25.19 28.11
CA ASN A 929 2.76 24.79 27.29
C ASN A 929 1.51 24.51 28.11
N SER A 930 1.31 25.24 29.21
CA SER A 930 0.04 25.22 29.92
C SER A 930 -1.09 25.66 29.00
N THR A 931 -2.17 24.90 28.96
CA THR A 931 -3.31 25.13 28.04
C THR A 931 -4.62 25.42 28.77
N SER A 932 -4.72 25.08 30.06
CA SER A 932 -5.94 25.20 30.85
C SER A 932 -6.19 26.65 31.28
N ALA A 933 -7.41 27.14 31.13
CA ALA A 933 -7.87 28.39 31.70
C ALA A 933 -9.37 28.30 32.02
N VAL A 934 -9.85 29.11 32.96
CA VAL A 934 -11.27 29.13 33.34
C VAL A 934 -11.73 30.54 33.70
N THR A 935 -12.92 30.91 33.23
CA THR A 935 -13.57 32.16 33.63
C THR A 935 -14.37 31.99 34.91
N ALA A 936 -14.37 33.01 35.77
CA ALA A 936 -15.21 33.08 36.97
C ALA A 936 -15.48 34.54 37.35
N ASP A 937 -16.63 34.86 37.93
CA ASP A 937 -16.82 36.11 38.68
C ASP A 937 -16.48 35.81 40.15
N PHE A 938 -15.17 35.61 40.42
CA PHE A 938 -14.75 35.03 41.70
C PHE A 938 -15.10 35.95 42.88
N ASN A 939 -15.26 37.25 42.64
CA ASN A 939 -15.49 38.26 43.66
C ASN A 939 -16.97 38.73 43.73
N ASN A 940 -17.85 38.20 42.87
CA ASN A 940 -19.27 38.52 42.74
C ASN A 940 -19.56 40.03 42.48
N ASP A 941 -18.72 40.72 41.73
CA ASP A 941 -18.92 42.13 41.38
C ASP A 941 -19.69 42.35 40.06
N GLY A 942 -19.97 41.27 39.34
CA GLY A 942 -20.69 41.25 38.07
C GLY A 942 -19.81 41.52 36.85
N ALA A 943 -18.49 41.67 37.02
CA ALA A 943 -17.50 41.68 35.96
C ALA A 943 -16.63 40.43 36.07
N GLY A 944 -16.49 39.70 34.98
CA GLY A 944 -15.77 38.44 34.96
C GLY A 944 -14.26 38.59 35.10
N ASP A 945 -13.69 37.55 35.69
CA ASP A 945 -12.26 37.31 35.80
C ASP A 945 -11.89 36.02 35.05
N ILE A 946 -10.59 35.83 34.85
CA ILE A 946 -10.03 34.60 34.30
C ILE A 946 -8.87 34.12 35.17
N PHE A 947 -8.85 32.82 35.44
CA PHE A 947 -7.74 32.11 36.06
C PHE A 947 -6.92 31.51 34.92
N VAL A 948 -5.68 31.96 34.77
CA VAL A 948 -4.88 31.69 33.57
C VAL A 948 -3.41 31.48 33.93
N PRO A 949 -2.70 30.56 33.24
CA PRO A 949 -1.26 30.44 33.33
C PRO A 949 -0.60 31.77 32.95
N THR A 950 0.40 32.16 33.73
CA THR A 950 1.26 33.30 33.45
C THR A 950 2.72 32.88 33.58
N THR A 951 3.04 31.66 33.14
CA THR A 951 4.38 31.08 33.20
C THR A 951 5.34 31.92 32.38
N GLU A 952 6.44 32.32 33.01
CA GLU A 952 7.53 33.04 32.36
C GLU A 952 8.71 32.09 32.17
N THR A 953 9.07 31.83 30.92
CA THR A 953 10.03 30.78 30.54
C THR A 953 9.60 29.42 31.11
N TYR A 954 10.37 28.85 32.05
CA TYR A 954 10.06 27.59 32.71
C TYR A 954 9.59 27.78 34.16
N ASP A 955 9.39 29.01 34.63
CA ASP A 955 8.98 29.28 36.01
C ASP A 955 7.44 29.27 36.10
N GLY A 956 6.86 28.08 36.33
CA GLY A 956 5.42 27.83 36.30
C GLY A 956 4.63 28.76 37.22
N ALA A 957 3.78 29.61 36.66
CA ALA A 957 3.04 30.64 37.38
C ALA A 957 1.59 30.77 36.91
N ILE A 958 0.73 31.31 37.77
CA ILE A 958 -0.70 31.44 37.53
C ILE A 958 -1.21 32.76 38.12
N SER A 959 -2.13 33.41 37.39
CA SER A 959 -2.73 34.68 37.78
C SER A 959 -4.26 34.65 37.68
N VAL A 960 -4.90 35.48 38.49
CA VAL A 960 -6.32 35.83 38.40
C VAL A 960 -6.40 37.26 37.87
N ILE A 961 -7.00 37.42 36.70
CA ILE A 961 -7.02 38.67 35.95
C ILE A 961 -8.46 39.11 35.72
N GLN A 962 -8.76 40.37 36.02
CA GLN A 962 -10.03 40.99 35.66
C GLN A 962 -10.07 41.23 34.14
N LEU A 963 -11.10 40.70 33.47
CA LEU A 963 -11.15 40.69 32.00
C LEU A 963 -11.31 42.08 31.37
N HIS A 964 -12.07 42.99 31.99
CA HIS A 964 -12.41 44.28 31.35
C HIS A 964 -11.29 45.32 31.33
N ASP A 965 -10.32 45.23 32.24
CA ASP A 965 -9.21 46.18 32.32
C ASP A 965 -7.81 45.52 32.44
N GLY A 966 -7.75 44.19 32.51
CA GLY A 966 -6.51 43.44 32.62
C GLY A 966 -5.84 43.53 33.99
N THR A 967 -6.52 44.02 35.02
CA THR A 967 -5.94 44.13 36.37
C THR A 967 -5.71 42.74 36.97
N VAL A 968 -4.45 42.43 37.31
CA VAL A 968 -4.10 41.24 38.09
C VAL A 968 -4.59 41.40 39.53
N GLN A 969 -5.58 40.61 39.92
CA GLN A 969 -6.17 40.60 41.27
C GLN A 969 -5.35 39.74 42.23
N TRP A 970 -4.78 38.65 41.72
CA TRP A 970 -3.93 37.72 42.47
C TRP A 970 -2.94 37.03 41.53
N SER A 971 -1.76 36.71 42.03
CA SER A 971 -0.78 35.86 41.33
C SER A 971 0.16 35.16 42.31
N ASN A 972 0.81 34.09 41.86
CA ASN A 972 1.98 33.55 42.54
C ASN A 972 3.29 34.05 41.89
N ALA A 973 4.43 33.77 42.53
CA ALA A 973 5.73 34.26 42.07
C ALA A 973 6.39 33.40 40.97
N GLY A 974 5.81 32.23 40.64
CA GLY A 974 6.43 31.20 39.80
C GLY A 974 7.62 30.49 40.46
N ASP A 975 7.90 29.26 40.04
CA ASP A 975 9.15 28.53 40.35
C ASP A 975 9.47 27.56 39.19
N TYR A 976 10.75 27.29 38.96
CA TYR A 976 11.22 26.40 37.88
C TYR A 976 10.73 24.95 38.06
N ASP A 977 10.51 24.52 39.30
CA ASP A 977 10.00 23.19 39.64
C ASP A 977 8.45 23.11 39.57
N SER A 978 7.79 24.23 39.24
CA SER A 978 6.35 24.32 39.06
C SER A 978 5.96 24.18 37.59
N ASP A 979 4.91 23.40 37.36
CA ASP A 979 4.32 23.14 36.04
C ASP A 979 2.80 23.27 36.20
N ILE A 980 2.19 24.26 35.53
CA ILE A 980 0.77 24.57 35.72
C ILE A 980 -0.06 23.74 34.75
N GLY A 981 -0.72 22.71 35.27
CA GLY A 981 -1.62 21.87 34.50
C GLY A 981 -3.06 22.37 34.55
N VAL A 982 -3.92 21.52 35.10
CA VAL A 982 -5.37 21.75 35.16
C VAL A 982 -5.74 22.91 36.10
N ILE A 983 -6.65 23.78 35.68
CA ILE A 983 -7.18 24.92 36.47
C ILE A 983 -8.71 24.83 36.55
N ARG A 984 -9.27 25.06 37.74
CA ARG A 984 -10.71 25.10 38.02
C ARG A 984 -11.06 26.23 39.00
N ALA A 985 -12.25 26.80 38.84
CA ALA A 985 -12.84 27.77 39.77
C ALA A 985 -13.97 27.09 40.56
N ILE A 986 -13.79 26.95 41.87
CA ILE A 986 -14.70 26.15 42.73
C ILE A 986 -14.70 26.78 44.12
N ASP A 987 -15.87 27.09 44.70
CA ASP A 987 -16.01 27.46 46.12
C ASP A 987 -15.66 26.26 47.03
N MET A 988 -14.37 26.15 47.37
CA MET A 988 -13.78 25.07 48.13
C MET A 988 -13.93 25.29 49.63
N ASN A 989 -14.39 26.47 50.08
CA ASN A 989 -14.54 26.81 51.49
C ASN A 989 -16.01 27.05 51.94
N ASN A 990 -16.95 27.08 50.98
CA ASN A 990 -18.38 27.39 51.11
C ASN A 990 -18.67 28.80 51.65
N ASP A 991 -17.89 29.81 51.25
CA ASP A 991 -18.11 31.21 51.62
C ASP A 991 -18.88 32.02 50.56
N GLY A 992 -19.19 31.39 49.42
CA GLY A 992 -19.95 31.95 48.31
C GLY A 992 -19.10 32.67 47.27
N TYR A 993 -17.77 32.58 47.34
CA TYR A 993 -16.83 33.07 46.33
C TYR A 993 -16.07 31.89 45.72
N ASP A 994 -15.81 31.93 44.41
CA ASP A 994 -15.04 30.86 43.77
C ASP A 994 -13.57 30.91 44.21
N ASP A 995 -13.04 29.77 44.65
CA ASP A 995 -11.63 29.59 44.96
C ASP A 995 -10.87 29.07 43.73
N LEU A 996 -9.57 29.35 43.66
CA LEU A 996 -8.67 28.78 42.66
C LEU A 996 -8.24 27.38 43.10
N VAL A 997 -8.59 26.36 42.32
CA VAL A 997 -8.06 25.00 42.46
C VAL A 997 -7.23 24.68 41.24
N TYR A 998 -5.96 24.31 41.43
CA TYR A 998 -5.06 24.07 40.31
C TYR A 998 -4.02 22.99 40.60
N GLU A 999 -3.53 22.41 39.51
CA GLU A 999 -2.40 21.50 39.47
C GLU A 999 -1.09 22.29 39.41
N ASP A 1000 -0.12 21.85 40.22
CA ASP A 1000 1.26 22.32 40.19
C ASP A 1000 2.19 21.08 40.24
N SER A 1001 2.65 20.65 39.07
CA SER A 1001 3.46 19.44 38.86
C SER A 1001 2.79 18.16 39.36
N ASN A 1002 3.05 17.77 40.60
CA ASN A 1002 2.44 16.60 41.25
C ASN A 1002 1.62 16.98 42.49
N GLN A 1003 1.20 18.25 42.58
CA GLN A 1003 0.43 18.78 43.69
C GLN A 1003 -0.90 19.33 43.21
N ILE A 1004 -1.94 19.10 44.01
CA ILE A 1004 -3.19 19.87 43.92
C ILE A 1004 -3.18 20.94 45.01
N LYS A 1005 -3.55 22.17 44.65
CA LYS A 1005 -3.63 23.33 45.57
C LYS A 1005 -4.99 23.99 45.43
N ALA A 1006 -5.57 24.39 46.57
CA ALA A 1006 -6.78 25.20 46.64
C ALA A 1006 -6.49 26.50 47.38
N VAL A 1007 -6.76 27.63 46.74
CA VAL A 1007 -6.45 28.98 47.23
C VAL A 1007 -7.70 29.85 47.19
N ASP A 1008 -8.06 30.37 48.36
CA ASP A 1008 -9.07 31.39 48.50
C ASP A 1008 -8.48 32.73 48.07
N ILE A 1009 -8.89 33.17 46.88
CA ILE A 1009 -8.38 34.37 46.23
C ILE A 1009 -8.86 35.62 46.97
N GLN A 1010 -10.14 35.61 47.39
CA GLN A 1010 -10.79 36.73 48.07
C GLN A 1010 -10.10 37.08 49.40
N ASN A 1011 -9.68 36.07 50.16
CA ASN A 1011 -8.96 36.24 51.43
C ASN A 1011 -7.44 36.05 51.31
N GLN A 1012 -6.93 35.76 50.11
CA GLN A 1012 -5.53 35.47 49.79
C GLN A 1012 -4.93 34.36 50.68
N LEU A 1013 -5.68 33.27 50.84
CA LEU A 1013 -5.38 32.19 51.79
C LEU A 1013 -5.26 30.83 51.09
N LEU A 1014 -4.13 30.13 51.26
CA LEU A 1014 -4.05 28.72 50.90
C LEU A 1014 -4.95 27.89 51.80
N LEU A 1015 -5.98 27.27 51.23
CA LEU A 1015 -6.96 26.45 51.94
C LEU A 1015 -6.43 25.04 52.20
N ALA A 1016 -5.88 24.41 51.17
CA ALA A 1016 -5.37 23.05 51.23
C ALA A 1016 -4.37 22.77 50.11
N SER A 1017 -3.47 21.83 50.36
CA SER A 1017 -2.65 21.21 49.32
C SER A 1017 -2.43 19.71 49.60
N TYR A 1018 -2.06 18.97 48.58
CA TYR A 1018 -1.64 17.57 48.67
C TYR A 1018 -0.63 17.23 47.59
N THR A 1019 0.37 16.42 47.92
CA THR A 1019 1.44 16.01 47.00
C THR A 1019 1.33 14.53 46.70
N PHE A 1020 1.24 14.19 45.42
CA PHE A 1020 1.21 12.83 44.92
C PHE A 1020 2.62 12.32 44.62
N ASN A 1021 2.76 11.01 44.45
CA ASN A 1021 4.03 10.37 44.10
C ASN A 1021 4.29 10.31 42.58
N ASN A 1022 3.38 10.84 41.77
CA ASN A 1022 3.46 10.93 40.30
C ASN A 1022 2.71 12.18 39.82
N TYR A 1023 2.87 12.54 38.55
CA TYR A 1023 2.16 13.66 37.91
C TYR A 1023 0.66 13.44 37.89
N ILE A 1024 -0.08 14.54 37.99
CA ILE A 1024 -1.54 14.56 37.86
C ILE A 1024 -1.88 14.55 36.37
N SER A 1025 -2.93 13.83 35.99
CA SER A 1025 -3.44 13.84 34.61
C SER A 1025 -4.65 14.76 34.47
N ASP A 1026 -5.58 14.68 35.43
CA ASP A 1026 -6.72 15.58 35.55
C ASP A 1026 -7.28 15.54 36.98
N PHE A 1027 -8.10 16.53 37.34
CA PHE A 1027 -8.88 16.52 38.56
C PHE A 1027 -10.23 17.23 38.41
N THR A 1028 -11.18 16.84 39.25
CA THR A 1028 -12.42 17.57 39.47
C THR A 1028 -12.70 17.69 40.97
N ALA A 1029 -13.55 18.63 41.36
CA ALA A 1029 -13.95 18.80 42.75
C ALA A 1029 -15.36 19.36 42.89
N TYR A 1030 -16.01 19.04 44.01
CA TYR A 1030 -17.35 19.51 44.34
C TYR A 1030 -17.62 19.45 45.85
N HIS A 1031 -18.78 19.95 46.27
CA HIS A 1031 -19.25 19.86 47.64
C HIS A 1031 -20.38 18.83 47.77
N ASP A 1032 -20.19 17.78 48.57
CA ASP A 1032 -21.14 16.67 48.75
C ASP A 1032 -22.35 16.99 49.68
N GLY A 1033 -22.49 18.26 50.06
CA GLY A 1033 -23.46 18.73 51.05
C GLY A 1033 -22.94 18.72 52.49
N THR A 1034 -21.83 18.05 52.78
CA THR A 1034 -21.21 17.96 54.11
C THR A 1034 -19.74 18.39 54.15
N GLN A 1035 -18.99 18.14 53.08
CA GLN A 1035 -17.56 18.40 52.94
C GLN A 1035 -17.20 18.65 51.47
N ASN A 1036 -16.05 19.28 51.25
CA ASN A 1036 -15.49 19.45 49.92
C ASN A 1036 -14.63 18.24 49.53
N VAL A 1037 -14.91 17.71 48.36
CA VAL A 1037 -14.31 16.50 47.78
C VAL A 1037 -13.52 16.89 46.54
N ALA A 1038 -12.31 16.36 46.39
CA ALA A 1038 -11.51 16.45 45.17
C ALA A 1038 -11.18 15.05 44.69
N ILE A 1039 -11.39 14.79 43.40
CA ILE A 1039 -11.08 13.52 42.76
C ILE A 1039 -9.93 13.77 41.79
N VAL A 1040 -8.83 13.04 41.96
CA VAL A 1040 -7.57 13.33 41.26
C VAL A 1040 -7.06 12.06 40.60
N SER A 1041 -6.82 12.14 39.29
CA SER A 1041 -6.13 11.11 38.53
C SER A 1041 -4.64 11.41 38.49
N TYR A 1042 -3.80 10.42 38.82
CA TYR A 1042 -2.35 10.57 38.83
C TYR A 1042 -1.66 9.22 38.57
N GLY A 1043 -0.71 9.20 37.62
CA GLY A 1043 -0.14 7.94 37.14
C GLY A 1043 -1.21 6.95 36.69
N GLU A 1044 -1.29 5.80 37.36
CA GLU A 1044 -2.27 4.73 37.06
C GLU A 1044 -3.40 4.65 38.11
N ARG A 1045 -3.70 5.77 38.79
CA ARG A 1045 -4.61 5.80 39.94
C ARG A 1045 -5.57 6.96 39.91
N LEU A 1046 -6.74 6.71 40.49
CA LEU A 1046 -7.79 7.69 40.75
C LEU A 1046 -8.07 7.72 42.25
N SER A 1047 -7.78 8.85 42.89
CA SER A 1047 -7.94 9.04 44.34
C SER A 1047 -9.05 10.02 44.68
N LEU A 1048 -9.80 9.70 45.74
CA LEU A 1048 -10.80 10.58 46.32
C LEU A 1048 -10.22 11.23 47.59
N LEU A 1049 -10.15 12.54 47.58
CA LEU A 1049 -9.66 13.37 48.67
C LEU A 1049 -10.80 14.17 49.31
N THR A 1050 -10.72 14.41 50.62
CA THR A 1050 -11.60 15.36 51.32
C THR A 1050 -10.79 16.48 51.94
N ARG A 1051 -11.35 17.69 51.95
CA ARG A 1051 -10.68 18.85 52.55
C ARG A 1051 -10.77 18.81 54.07
N THR A 1052 -9.62 18.87 54.73
CA THR A 1052 -9.52 19.13 56.18
C THR A 1052 -9.42 20.65 56.44
N SER A 1053 -9.08 21.08 57.67
CA SER A 1053 -8.93 22.51 57.95
C SER A 1053 -7.74 23.19 57.27
N SER A 1054 -6.74 22.44 56.79
CA SER A 1054 -5.52 23.01 56.20
C SER A 1054 -4.79 22.11 55.19
N SER A 1055 -5.37 20.98 54.78
CA SER A 1055 -4.80 20.04 53.80
C SER A 1055 -5.90 19.16 53.23
N PHE A 1056 -5.62 18.43 52.15
CA PHE A 1056 -6.49 17.31 51.76
C PHE A 1056 -6.09 16.02 52.47
N ALA A 1057 -7.03 15.08 52.57
CA ALA A 1057 -6.82 13.73 53.08
C ALA A 1057 -7.44 12.70 52.13
N GLU A 1058 -6.62 11.77 51.63
CA GLU A 1058 -7.08 10.65 50.80
C GLU A 1058 -7.98 9.71 51.61
N GLN A 1059 -9.20 9.49 51.10
CA GLN A 1059 -10.18 8.59 51.69
C GLN A 1059 -10.11 7.20 51.06
N SER A 1060 -10.00 7.14 49.74
CA SER A 1060 -9.93 5.91 48.95
C SER A 1060 -9.22 6.16 47.61
N PHE A 1061 -8.87 5.08 46.93
CA PHE A 1061 -8.35 5.09 45.57
C PHE A 1061 -8.72 3.80 44.83
N ILE A 1062 -8.71 3.85 43.51
CA ILE A 1062 -8.75 2.69 42.62
C ILE A 1062 -7.58 2.75 41.63
N ASP A 1063 -7.15 1.59 41.11
CA ASP A 1063 -6.12 1.50 40.06
C ASP A 1063 -6.80 1.71 38.69
N GLN A 1064 -7.11 2.97 38.36
CA GLN A 1064 -7.67 3.42 37.10
C GLN A 1064 -7.00 4.74 36.74
N ARG A 1065 -6.43 4.83 35.52
CA ARG A 1065 -5.97 6.10 34.95
C ARG A 1065 -7.13 6.79 34.25
N CYS A 1066 -7.32 8.09 34.50
CA CYS A 1066 -8.23 8.94 33.75
C CYS A 1066 -7.43 10.13 33.22
N ASP A 1067 -7.40 10.31 31.90
CA ASP A 1067 -6.79 11.47 31.28
C ASP A 1067 -7.74 12.67 31.28
N ARG A 1068 -9.06 12.42 31.40
CA ARG A 1068 -10.07 13.45 31.65
C ARG A 1068 -11.12 13.04 32.68
N LEU A 1069 -11.55 14.00 33.49
CA LEU A 1069 -12.54 13.85 34.56
C LEU A 1069 -13.61 14.94 34.49
N GLU A 1070 -14.87 14.54 34.46
CA GLU A 1070 -16.04 15.43 34.55
C GLU A 1070 -17.03 14.91 35.60
N LEU A 1071 -17.84 15.82 36.18
CA LEU A 1071 -18.95 15.44 37.06
C LEU A 1071 -20.22 15.35 36.24
N ILE A 1072 -20.96 14.25 36.41
CA ILE A 1072 -22.16 13.93 35.64
C ILE A 1072 -23.26 13.44 36.56
N ASN A 1073 -24.53 13.77 36.28
CA ASN A 1073 -25.67 13.10 36.89
C ASN A 1073 -26.18 12.01 35.95
N TYR A 1074 -25.55 10.84 36.04
CA TYR A 1074 -25.77 9.69 35.17
C TYR A 1074 -27.11 8.99 35.44
N ASP A 1075 -27.64 9.12 36.66
CA ASP A 1075 -28.87 8.45 37.04
C ASP A 1075 -30.01 9.40 37.42
N THR A 1076 -30.95 8.94 38.24
CA THR A 1076 -32.18 9.69 38.58
C THR A 1076 -32.09 10.43 39.90
N ASP A 1077 -31.05 10.17 40.70
CA ASP A 1077 -30.81 10.89 41.93
C ASP A 1077 -30.06 12.20 41.66
N SER A 1078 -29.63 12.90 42.71
CA SER A 1078 -29.06 14.25 42.59
C SER A 1078 -27.61 14.30 43.01
N ALA A 1079 -27.04 13.19 43.46
CA ALA A 1079 -25.62 13.06 43.68
C ALA A 1079 -24.94 13.04 42.30
N PRO A 1080 -23.79 13.70 42.14
CA PRO A 1080 -23.02 13.57 40.93
C PRO A 1080 -22.17 12.30 40.96
N GLU A 1081 -22.18 11.59 39.84
CA GLU A 1081 -21.22 10.57 39.47
C GLU A 1081 -19.99 11.20 38.81
N LEU A 1082 -18.98 10.38 38.57
CA LEU A 1082 -17.75 10.77 37.92
C LEU A 1082 -17.65 10.12 36.55
N LEU A 1083 -17.53 10.95 35.51
CA LEU A 1083 -17.16 10.54 34.17
C LEU A 1083 -15.63 10.54 34.05
N CYS A 1084 -15.06 9.40 33.70
CA CYS A 1084 -13.64 9.19 33.48
C CYS A 1084 -13.41 8.77 32.03
N VAL A 1085 -12.50 9.49 31.34
CA VAL A 1085 -12.01 9.10 30.03
C VAL A 1085 -10.56 8.66 30.16
N SER A 1086 -10.27 7.46 29.67
CA SER A 1086 -8.95 6.83 29.73
C SER A 1086 -8.42 6.60 28.32
N ASP A 1087 -7.09 6.66 28.17
CA ASP A 1087 -6.41 6.44 26.90
C ASP A 1087 -6.72 7.56 25.88
N LEU A 1088 -6.66 8.81 26.35
CA LEU A 1088 -6.83 10.01 25.53
C LEU A 1088 -5.56 10.28 24.70
N ARG A 1089 -5.70 10.74 23.45
CA ARG A 1089 -4.59 11.00 22.50
C ARG A 1089 -3.73 9.78 22.17
N GLN A 1090 -4.35 8.65 21.84
CA GLN A 1090 -3.59 7.57 21.20
C GLN A 1090 -3.22 7.95 19.75
N LEU A 1091 -2.16 7.33 19.20
CA LEU A 1091 -1.42 7.83 18.03
C LEU A 1091 -2.13 7.59 16.68
N SER A 1092 -3.23 6.83 16.68
CA SER A 1092 -3.97 6.42 15.49
C SER A 1092 -5.48 6.57 15.71
N TYR A 1093 -6.21 6.94 14.67
CA TYR A 1093 -7.68 6.95 14.66
C TYR A 1093 -8.29 5.56 14.95
N GLN A 1094 -7.52 4.48 14.79
CA GLN A 1094 -7.94 3.10 15.10
C GLN A 1094 -7.85 2.76 16.60
N ASP A 1095 -7.24 3.63 17.41
CA ASP A 1095 -7.08 3.39 18.83
C ASP A 1095 -8.40 3.65 19.58
N GLU A 1096 -8.74 2.75 20.51
CA GLU A 1096 -9.97 2.84 21.30
C GLU A 1096 -9.74 3.60 22.61
N THR A 1097 -10.58 4.59 22.88
CA THR A 1097 -10.66 5.30 24.17
C THR A 1097 -11.78 4.69 25.01
N SER A 1098 -11.53 4.48 26.32
CA SER A 1098 -12.57 4.05 27.27
C SER A 1098 -13.25 5.24 27.95
N ILE A 1099 -14.58 5.25 27.95
CA ILE A 1099 -15.42 6.17 28.72
C ILE A 1099 -16.10 5.37 29.84
N ILE A 1100 -15.87 5.78 31.08
CA ILE A 1100 -16.23 5.03 32.27
C ILE A 1100 -16.99 5.95 33.23
N VAL A 1101 -18.13 5.49 33.75
CA VAL A 1101 -18.88 6.21 34.78
C VAL A 1101 -18.68 5.50 36.12
N PHE A 1102 -18.27 6.26 37.12
CA PHE A 1102 -18.12 5.81 38.50
C PHE A 1102 -19.17 6.45 39.40
N GLU A 1103 -19.88 5.59 40.11
CA GLU A 1103 -20.77 5.94 41.21
C GLU A 1103 -19.97 6.29 42.47
N LEU A 1104 -20.38 7.35 43.18
CA LEU A 1104 -19.74 7.82 44.41
C LEU A 1104 -20.57 7.45 45.65
N ASN A 1105 -20.21 6.34 46.29
CA ASN A 1105 -20.89 5.86 47.50
C ASN A 1105 -19.94 5.74 48.70
N ASP A 1106 -20.28 6.35 49.84
CA ASP A 1106 -19.51 6.28 51.09
C ASP A 1106 -17.99 6.58 50.93
N ASN A 1107 -17.63 7.60 50.13
CA ASN A 1107 -16.24 7.92 49.75
C ASN A 1107 -15.52 6.80 48.99
N THR A 1108 -16.23 5.96 48.24
CA THR A 1108 -15.66 4.95 47.34
C THR A 1108 -16.22 5.09 45.93
N LEU A 1109 -15.41 4.72 44.93
CA LEU A 1109 -15.76 4.76 43.52
C LEU A 1109 -16.11 3.33 43.05
N SER A 1110 -17.28 3.16 42.44
CA SER A 1110 -17.68 1.90 41.82
C SER A 1110 -18.13 2.12 40.38
N GLU A 1111 -17.52 1.38 39.45
CA GLU A 1111 -17.89 1.43 38.03
C GLU A 1111 -19.34 0.98 37.83
N VAL A 1112 -20.13 1.81 37.15
CA VAL A 1112 -21.52 1.51 36.80
C VAL A 1112 -21.75 1.43 35.30
N GLN A 1113 -20.88 2.06 34.49
CA GLN A 1113 -20.95 2.01 33.04
C GLN A 1113 -19.56 2.07 32.41
N ARG A 1114 -19.39 1.38 31.28
CA ARG A 1114 -18.21 1.45 30.44
C ARG A 1114 -18.59 1.33 28.97
N THR A 1115 -18.07 2.24 28.17
CA THR A 1115 -18.26 2.32 26.72
C THR A 1115 -16.91 2.61 26.07
N THR A 1116 -16.72 2.17 24.83
CA THR A 1116 -15.56 2.55 24.01
C THR A 1116 -15.98 3.49 22.89
N ALA A 1117 -15.08 4.40 22.51
CA ALA A 1117 -15.21 5.24 21.33
C ALA A 1117 -13.86 5.30 20.59
N GLY A 1118 -13.89 5.68 19.30
CA GLY A 1118 -12.66 6.01 18.57
C GLY A 1118 -11.94 7.20 19.20
N ALA A 1119 -10.68 7.42 18.80
CA ALA A 1119 -9.75 8.40 19.38
C ALA A 1119 -10.41 9.70 19.89
N VAL A 1120 -10.56 9.81 21.22
CA VAL A 1120 -11.16 10.97 21.89
C VAL A 1120 -10.08 12.02 22.21
N LEU A 1121 -10.43 13.28 22.01
CA LEU A 1121 -9.57 14.45 22.25
C LEU A 1121 -10.04 15.29 23.44
N ASP A 1122 -11.35 15.38 23.65
CA ASP A 1122 -11.98 16.14 24.74
C ASP A 1122 -13.38 15.56 25.05
N VAL A 1123 -13.89 15.85 26.24
CA VAL A 1123 -15.21 15.45 26.75
C VAL A 1123 -15.83 16.59 27.55
N VAL A 1124 -17.16 16.72 27.45
CA VAL A 1124 -17.97 17.57 28.32
C VAL A 1124 -19.35 16.95 28.51
N VAL A 1125 -19.99 17.21 29.65
CA VAL A 1125 -21.32 16.65 29.97
C VAL A 1125 -22.44 17.33 29.18
N ASP A 1126 -23.47 16.57 28.82
CA ASP A 1126 -24.70 17.11 28.25
C ASP A 1126 -25.60 17.66 29.36
N VAL A 1127 -25.59 18.98 29.50
CA VAL A 1127 -26.37 19.72 30.50
C VAL A 1127 -27.81 20.00 30.06
N SER A 1128 -28.27 19.46 28.93
CA SER A 1128 -29.66 19.65 28.46
C SER A 1128 -30.71 18.92 29.30
N THR A 1129 -30.29 17.96 30.12
CA THR A 1129 -31.11 17.27 31.13
C THR A 1129 -30.51 17.43 32.53
N GLU A 1130 -31.35 17.37 33.57
CA GLU A 1130 -30.89 17.42 34.98
C GLU A 1130 -30.43 16.05 35.50
N ASN A 1131 -31.00 14.97 34.95
CA ASN A 1131 -30.81 13.57 35.32
C ASN A 1131 -30.58 12.75 34.04
N GLU A 1132 -30.02 11.54 34.17
CA GLU A 1132 -29.70 10.64 33.05
C GLU A 1132 -28.92 11.37 31.95
N GLN A 1133 -27.94 12.17 32.37
CA GLN A 1133 -27.13 12.98 31.49
C GLN A 1133 -26.25 12.12 30.59
N GLY A 1134 -26.17 12.50 29.32
CA GLY A 1134 -25.17 11.99 28.39
C GLY A 1134 -23.92 12.85 28.38
N TRP A 1135 -23.12 12.72 27.33
CA TRP A 1135 -21.90 13.50 27.14
C TRP A 1135 -21.63 13.80 25.67
N PHE A 1136 -20.82 14.82 25.44
CA PHE A 1136 -20.25 15.14 24.14
C PHE A 1136 -18.77 14.77 24.14
N LEU A 1137 -18.33 14.14 23.05
CA LEU A 1137 -16.93 13.85 22.79
C LEU A 1137 -16.47 14.66 21.59
N ALA A 1138 -15.30 15.27 21.69
CA ALA A 1138 -14.51 15.62 20.51
C ALA A 1138 -13.74 14.37 20.09
N VAL A 1139 -14.02 13.87 18.89
CA VAL A 1139 -13.46 12.62 18.36
C VAL A 1139 -12.70 12.85 17.06
N GLN A 1140 -11.70 12.03 16.85
CA GLN A 1140 -10.95 11.91 15.61
C GLN A 1140 -11.43 10.64 14.88
N GLU A 1141 -11.89 10.81 13.65
CA GLU A 1141 -12.37 9.76 12.75
C GLU A 1141 -11.39 9.57 11.57
N GLU A 1142 -11.41 8.39 10.95
CA GLU A 1142 -10.61 8.07 9.76
C GLU A 1142 -10.90 9.04 8.61
N GLY A 1143 -9.86 9.61 8.01
CA GLY A 1143 -9.97 10.38 6.78
C GLY A 1143 -10.07 9.47 5.54
N GLU A 1144 -10.72 9.93 4.48
CA GLU A 1144 -10.95 9.11 3.27
C GLU A 1144 -9.67 8.71 2.51
N THR A 1145 -8.51 9.31 2.80
CA THR A 1145 -7.22 8.99 2.17
C THR A 1145 -6.10 8.90 3.21
N TYR A 1146 -5.03 8.15 2.89
CA TYR A 1146 -3.85 7.98 3.78
C TYR A 1146 -3.14 9.31 4.11
N ASN A 1147 -3.36 10.35 3.30
CA ASN A 1147 -2.85 11.71 3.49
C ASN A 1147 -3.91 12.69 4.03
N ALA A 1148 -5.15 12.26 4.25
CA ALA A 1148 -6.19 13.10 4.82
C ALA A 1148 -5.86 13.33 6.29
N SER A 1149 -5.62 14.60 6.64
CA SER A 1149 -5.60 15.07 8.02
C SER A 1149 -6.82 14.50 8.76
N ASP A 1150 -6.56 13.86 9.89
CA ASP A 1150 -7.55 13.41 10.87
C ASP A 1150 -8.86 14.21 10.88
N VAL A 1151 -9.99 13.53 10.67
CA VAL A 1151 -11.33 14.16 10.61
C VAL A 1151 -11.83 14.35 12.04
N ASN A 1152 -11.80 15.59 12.54
CA ASN A 1152 -12.26 15.88 13.91
C ASN A 1152 -13.74 16.30 13.93
N ARG A 1153 -14.55 15.75 14.83
CA ARG A 1153 -15.98 16.07 15.00
C ARG A 1153 -16.37 16.13 16.47
N VAL A 1154 -17.46 16.82 16.77
CA VAL A 1154 -18.16 16.66 18.06
C VAL A 1154 -19.25 15.61 17.89
N ALA A 1155 -19.29 14.63 18.79
CA ALA A 1155 -20.29 13.58 18.83
C ALA A 1155 -21.04 13.56 20.16
N LYS A 1156 -22.37 13.43 20.11
CA LYS A 1156 -23.24 13.26 21.28
C LYS A 1156 -23.42 11.78 21.59
N PHE A 1157 -23.35 11.44 22.87
CA PHE A 1157 -23.68 10.14 23.42
C PHE A 1157 -24.80 10.26 24.46
N ASP A 1158 -25.67 9.25 24.54
CA ASP A 1158 -26.62 9.15 25.64
C ASP A 1158 -25.95 8.59 26.92
N HIS A 1159 -26.71 8.56 28.01
CA HIS A 1159 -26.21 8.03 29.28
C HIS A 1159 -25.84 6.53 29.18
N ASN A 1160 -26.45 5.75 28.29
CA ASN A 1160 -26.10 4.34 28.07
C ASN A 1160 -24.88 4.17 27.15
N GLY A 1161 -24.24 5.25 26.73
CA GLY A 1161 -23.05 5.23 25.89
C GLY A 1161 -23.30 4.88 24.42
N PHE A 1162 -24.53 5.05 23.92
CA PHE A 1162 -24.78 4.98 22.48
C PHE A 1162 -24.53 6.34 21.84
N LYS A 1163 -23.79 6.38 20.72
CA LYS A 1163 -23.65 7.57 19.88
C LYS A 1163 -25.04 7.93 19.35
N ILE A 1164 -25.41 9.21 19.44
CA ILE A 1164 -26.71 9.73 19.01
C ILE A 1164 -26.59 10.56 17.75
N TRP A 1165 -25.57 11.42 17.69
CA TRP A 1165 -25.22 12.13 16.46
C TRP A 1165 -23.76 12.58 16.46
N SER A 1166 -23.20 12.86 15.28
CA SER A 1166 -21.98 13.67 15.12
C SER A 1166 -22.22 14.92 14.27
N GLY A 1167 -21.48 15.98 14.56
CA GLY A 1167 -21.55 17.26 13.86
C GLY A 1167 -20.77 17.30 12.56
N THR A 1168 -20.55 18.51 12.04
CA THR A 1168 -19.65 18.75 10.91
C THR A 1168 -18.19 18.53 11.29
N GLN A 1169 -17.34 18.34 10.27
CA GLN A 1169 -15.90 18.28 10.49
C GLN A 1169 -15.36 19.65 10.91
N LEU A 1170 -14.68 19.68 12.04
CA LEU A 1170 -14.06 20.87 12.62
C LEU A 1170 -12.84 21.33 11.80
N VAL A 1171 -12.61 22.63 11.79
CA VAL A 1171 -11.34 23.27 11.44
C VAL A 1171 -10.38 23.18 12.63
N GLY A 1172 -9.23 22.54 12.41
CA GLY A 1172 -8.23 22.27 13.45
C GLY A 1172 -8.56 21.07 14.35
N GLN A 1173 -7.57 20.65 15.13
CA GLN A 1173 -7.73 19.59 16.12
C GLN A 1173 -8.24 20.19 17.45
N PRO A 1174 -9.31 19.65 18.06
CA PRO A 1174 -9.77 20.05 19.39
C PRO A 1174 -8.65 20.12 20.43
N THR A 1175 -8.49 21.30 21.04
CA THR A 1175 -7.53 21.49 22.13
C THR A 1175 -8.10 20.83 23.39
N PRO A 1176 -7.29 20.11 24.19
CA PRO A 1176 -7.85 19.46 25.37
C PRO A 1176 -8.26 20.45 26.47
N GLN A 1177 -9.34 20.09 27.18
CA GLN A 1177 -10.01 20.93 28.18
C GLN A 1177 -10.63 22.19 27.61
N SER A 1178 -10.91 22.21 26.31
CA SER A 1178 -11.42 23.34 25.55
C SER A 1178 -12.92 23.24 25.26
N MET A 1179 -13.58 22.14 25.63
CA MET A 1179 -15.04 22.04 25.54
C MET A 1179 -15.74 22.57 26.79
N ARG A 1180 -16.79 23.37 26.62
CA ARG A 1180 -17.68 23.85 27.69
C ARG A 1180 -19.13 23.82 27.21
N THR A 1181 -20.06 23.41 28.04
CA THR A 1181 -21.51 23.42 27.74
C THR A 1181 -22.29 24.20 28.80
N ARG A 1182 -23.38 24.83 28.37
CA ARG A 1182 -24.36 25.47 29.26
C ARG A 1182 -25.74 25.48 28.61
N MET A 1183 -26.78 25.74 29.42
CA MET A 1183 -28.08 26.13 28.88
C MET A 1183 -28.14 27.66 28.75
N GLY A 1184 -28.18 28.16 27.51
CA GLY A 1184 -28.40 29.57 27.18
C GLY A 1184 -29.88 29.89 26.96
N ASP A 1185 -30.17 31.11 26.53
CA ASP A 1185 -31.54 31.60 26.33
C ASP A 1185 -32.32 30.82 25.24
N ASN A 1186 -31.60 30.23 24.27
CA ASN A 1186 -32.19 29.55 23.11
C ASN A 1186 -31.99 28.01 23.13
N GLY A 1187 -31.35 27.45 24.15
CA GLY A 1187 -31.08 26.03 24.24
C GLY A 1187 -29.68 25.71 24.75
N LEU A 1188 -29.18 24.53 24.36
CA LEU A 1188 -27.83 24.09 24.67
C LEU A 1188 -26.83 24.95 23.89
N GLU A 1189 -25.87 25.53 24.58
CA GLU A 1189 -24.72 26.21 23.99
C GLU A 1189 -23.44 25.44 24.26
N MET A 1190 -22.47 25.55 23.36
CA MET A 1190 -21.15 24.95 23.49
C MET A 1190 -20.05 25.93 23.06
N LEU A 1191 -18.99 26.06 23.87
CA LEU A 1191 -17.70 26.58 23.41
C LEU A 1191 -16.75 25.44 23.13
N LEU A 1192 -15.96 25.62 22.09
CA LEU A 1192 -14.89 24.72 21.70
C LEU A 1192 -13.77 25.53 21.06
N GLY A 1193 -12.54 25.33 21.51
CA GLY A 1193 -11.34 25.81 20.83
C GLY A 1193 -10.53 24.65 20.25
N THR A 1194 -9.94 24.86 19.09
CA THR A 1194 -9.10 23.90 18.37
C THR A 1194 -7.70 24.49 18.15
N SER A 1195 -6.85 23.78 17.42
CA SER A 1195 -5.57 24.28 16.93
C SER A 1195 -5.67 25.29 15.80
N ALA A 1196 -6.88 25.68 15.36
CA ALA A 1196 -7.04 26.60 14.24
C ALA A 1196 -8.29 27.49 14.33
N ALA A 1197 -9.26 27.16 15.21
CA ALA A 1197 -10.51 27.88 15.30
C ALA A 1197 -11.14 27.85 16.70
N MET A 1198 -12.02 28.82 16.92
CA MET A 1198 -12.87 29.02 18.08
C MET A 1198 -14.32 28.90 17.63
N TYR A 1199 -15.09 28.12 18.36
CA TYR A 1199 -16.50 27.86 18.11
C TYR A 1199 -17.33 28.35 19.28
N TRP A 1200 -18.41 29.04 18.97
CA TRP A 1200 -19.54 29.25 19.88
C TRP A 1200 -20.80 28.77 19.19
N LEU A 1201 -21.26 27.58 19.60
CA LEU A 1201 -22.46 26.91 19.10
C LEU A 1201 -23.63 27.28 20.02
N ARG A 1202 -24.77 27.71 19.46
CA ARG A 1202 -25.90 28.26 20.23
C ARG A 1202 -27.27 27.90 19.66
#